data_AF-A0A660SE14-F1
#
_entry.id   AF-A0A660SE14-F1
#
_cell.length_a   1.000
_cell.length_b   1.000
_cell.length_c   1.000
_cell.angle_alpha   90.00
_cell.angle_beta   90.00
_cell.angle_gamma   90.00
#
_symmetry.space_group_name_H-M   'P 1'
#
loop_
_entity.id
_entity.type
_entity.pdbx_description
1 polymer ?
#
loop_
_entity_poly.entity_id
_entity_poly.type
_entity_poly.pdbx_seq_one_letter_code
_entity_poly.pdbx_strand_id
1 'polypeptide(L)'
;YEIQHDVDQGSPIPDSWGTNHIINEIFGWPSAGWTTANGNFPWDDIHSNPPILSPILPPGPGDGAGYDCGQFASFLKKNYDVVFHSGANTGSGQHPSQPTVDNIGFIQDVNDGSAFLYFSCHGGGTSIAIRNIDNGVAQDATGEAWGEDYWPDDDGRTYDGSGGGSYTQSDLNNDLTNAHSMMIAYNACGMANGYMNEVLLVHGGTMSIGSYTSVSFTGSGWWWNVWVHLVTNEGYTVGEAAMYATARVANLYVPADASDGTLQYVVYGDPNTPFIQTDWTNPNPAPIKEDYNGHIPDKPANITTGTTVPDSIQVLINTSVTVTMQDSFGNPLDTAFVTISSYGVDLNDSTNVSGQAIFSITAPYGEFLKVTGTCHNFATYIDTIVVTDASSFTGINITASCPSVGLTDTLAVGLAGTISTTINETNYNVKLLGCGIDTIFTVTGNTGNIDITPVSTGSIEVILLKSGYNIYNEFIPVVEAYGTLSGIITDTLSNTIPDVSIKGYPYGSDTSVTSTTFDVMSDTSGYYNVPDSILCGKYDIYLMKFGYISKHDTTTVLYGANNFDIQMVPAPSGILYGIVIDTSGTPLNANISIYRSDDLSLYTQTTSDSALGGIYSVTLPYFSYQIRVKAPHYKLQTQDTTISNDSLNIDFQLIPQSGFLVIKDGGTKAYDNKWFGKELKIIDTRAGNSKSADSIASYLTNMGYDIVSEDASTTNPATWSDYEIVIWSAGNNTSPLSNATWRQNLIDYVTSGGKLIIEGGEVAYDMINSINDSAFYNNVLHANDWDSDNAGNLTIAGGMETLNLVTTPNSLPTGINITYSSYGDEDAAKPTSDASIVYYPGTYTADGGIIIYD
;
A
#
# COMPACT_ATOMS: atom_id res chain seq x y z
N TYR A 1 -33.78 40.59 -8.39
CA TYR A 1 -35.02 41.42 -8.30
C TYR A 1 -36.16 40.45 -7.93
N GLU A 2 -37.10 40.76 -7.03
CA GLU A 2 -37.93 41.97 -6.92
C GLU A 2 -38.33 42.38 -5.50
N ILE A 3 -38.41 43.71 -5.33
CA ILE A 3 -39.44 44.55 -4.68
C ILE A 3 -40.45 43.89 -3.71
N GLN A 4 -40.37 44.38 -2.47
CA GLN A 4 -41.35 44.30 -1.39
C GLN A 4 -42.66 45.03 -1.75
N HIS A 5 -43.81 44.41 -1.46
CA HIS A 5 -45.06 45.14 -1.25
C HIS A 5 -45.57 44.87 0.16
N ASP A 6 -45.78 45.95 0.92
CA ASP A 6 -46.35 45.97 2.26
C ASP A 6 -47.74 45.32 2.32
N VAL A 7 -47.93 44.41 3.27
CA VAL A 7 -49.15 44.32 4.08
C VAL A 7 -48.85 43.65 5.42
N ASP A 8 -48.76 44.50 6.45
CA ASP A 8 -49.02 44.15 7.85
C ASP A 8 -50.36 43.40 7.98
N GLN A 9 -50.36 42.21 8.60
CA GLN A 9 -51.12 41.89 9.83
C GLN A 9 -51.08 40.38 10.16
N GLY A 10 -50.32 40.02 11.20
CA GLY A 10 -50.64 38.88 12.07
C GLY A 10 -49.67 37.68 12.09
N SER A 11 -48.77 37.69 13.09
CA SER A 11 -47.95 36.59 13.64
C SER A 11 -48.47 35.13 13.46
N PRO A 12 -47.60 34.09 13.39
CA PRO A 12 -46.33 34.01 14.14
C PRO A 12 -45.03 33.68 13.37
N ILE A 13 -43.94 34.32 13.86
CA ILE A 13 -42.48 34.04 13.81
C ILE A 13 -41.82 33.88 12.41
N PRO A 14 -40.82 34.72 12.04
CA PRO A 14 -40.06 34.55 10.80
C PRO A 14 -39.20 33.28 10.90
N ASP A 15 -39.47 32.31 10.04
CA ASP A 15 -38.59 31.17 9.83
C ASP A 15 -37.54 31.56 8.79
N SER A 16 -36.28 31.46 9.20
CA SER A 16 -35.09 31.95 8.50
C SER A 16 -34.35 30.79 7.84
N TRP A 17 -34.99 30.13 6.88
CA TRP A 17 -34.31 29.21 5.97
C TRP A 17 -33.85 29.99 4.75
N GLY A 18 -32.55 29.92 4.47
CA GLY A 18 -31.84 30.72 3.49
C GLY A 18 -32.58 30.84 2.16
N THR A 19 -32.98 32.06 1.84
CA THR A 19 -33.55 32.42 0.55
C THR A 19 -32.50 32.27 -0.56
N ASN A 20 -32.74 31.34 -1.50
CA ASN A 20 -32.08 31.16 -2.82
C ASN A 20 -30.64 30.64 -2.83
N HIS A 21 -30.38 29.40 -2.41
CA HIS A 21 -29.05 28.80 -2.58
C HIS A 21 -28.98 27.94 -3.87
N ILE A 22 -28.12 28.39 -4.79
CA ILE A 22 -27.60 27.65 -5.94
C ILE A 22 -26.08 27.71 -5.79
N ILE A 23 -25.43 26.56 -5.52
CA ILE A 23 -23.98 26.35 -5.48
C ILE A 23 -23.26 27.25 -4.43
N ASN A 24 -23.00 26.71 -3.24
CA ASN A 24 -22.35 27.46 -2.15
C ASN A 24 -20.83 27.38 -2.10
N GLU A 25 -20.16 26.54 -2.90
CA GLU A 25 -18.69 26.55 -2.96
C GLU A 25 -18.21 26.57 -4.42
N ILE A 26 -17.97 27.79 -4.91
CA ILE A 26 -17.18 28.05 -6.11
C ILE A 26 -15.97 28.86 -5.68
N PHE A 27 -14.80 28.25 -5.72
CA PHE A 27 -13.54 28.98 -5.53
C PHE A 27 -13.02 29.48 -6.88
N GLY A 28 -13.18 30.78 -7.10
CA GLY A 28 -12.64 31.48 -8.26
C GLY A 28 -13.20 32.90 -8.39
N TRP A 29 -12.48 33.94 -7.96
CA TRP A 29 -12.88 35.34 -8.19
C TRP A 29 -11.80 36.12 -8.93
N PRO A 30 -12.11 36.82 -10.04
CA PRO A 30 -11.56 38.17 -10.19
C PRO A 30 -12.69 39.20 -10.27
N SER A 31 -12.50 40.34 -9.58
CA SER A 31 -13.40 41.50 -9.43
C SER A 31 -13.81 42.21 -10.73
N ALA A 32 -13.34 41.71 -11.86
CA ALA A 32 -13.96 41.88 -13.15
C ALA A 32 -13.91 40.52 -13.82
N GLY A 33 -15.08 39.90 -14.02
CA GLY A 33 -15.22 38.82 -14.99
C GLY A 33 -14.49 39.19 -16.29
N TRP A 34 -14.01 38.19 -17.03
CA TRP A 34 -13.00 38.37 -18.06
C TRP A 34 -13.53 39.24 -19.21
N THR A 35 -13.31 40.56 -19.12
CA THR A 35 -13.75 41.50 -20.16
C THR A 35 -12.65 41.68 -21.21
N THR A 36 -13.07 42.04 -22.42
CA THR A 36 -12.17 42.40 -23.52
C THR A 36 -11.22 43.54 -23.16
N ALA A 37 -11.55 44.37 -22.15
CA ALA A 37 -10.78 45.54 -21.76
C ALA A 37 -9.55 45.21 -20.87
N ASN A 38 -9.48 44.04 -20.25
CA ASN A 38 -8.51 43.74 -19.19
C ASN A 38 -7.25 43.03 -19.71
N GLY A 39 -7.25 42.55 -20.97
CA GLY A 39 -6.10 41.90 -21.61
C GLY A 39 -5.55 40.64 -20.91
N ASN A 40 -6.29 40.08 -19.95
CA ASN A 40 -5.88 38.93 -19.14
C ASN A 40 -6.40 37.59 -19.68
N PHE A 41 -7.26 37.63 -20.70
CA PHE A 41 -7.69 36.50 -21.51
C PHE A 41 -6.82 36.47 -22.78
N PRO A 42 -6.29 35.31 -23.24
CA PRO A 42 -5.52 35.23 -24.48
C PRO A 42 -6.49 35.26 -25.68
N TRP A 43 -7.17 36.41 -25.87
CA TRP A 43 -8.08 36.64 -26.99
C TRP A 43 -7.39 36.40 -28.34
N ASP A 44 -6.08 36.64 -28.41
CA ASP A 44 -5.26 36.46 -29.60
C ASP A 44 -5.11 34.99 -30.03
N ASP A 45 -5.42 34.01 -29.16
CA ASP A 45 -5.33 32.58 -29.48
C ASP A 45 -6.67 31.97 -29.97
N ILE A 46 -7.80 32.71 -29.89
CA ILE A 46 -9.14 32.22 -30.26
C ILE A 46 -9.66 32.97 -31.49
N HIS A 47 -9.04 32.74 -32.64
CA HIS A 47 -9.31 33.55 -33.84
C HIS A 47 -10.38 33.01 -34.82
N SER A 48 -11.25 32.07 -34.45
CA SER A 48 -12.33 31.69 -35.40
C SER A 48 -13.67 31.17 -34.88
N ASN A 49 -13.87 30.81 -33.61
CA ASN A 49 -15.20 30.48 -33.07
C ASN A 49 -15.22 30.38 -31.51
N PRO A 50 -15.23 31.51 -30.78
CA PRO A 50 -15.42 31.47 -29.32
C PRO A 50 -16.86 31.07 -28.96
N PRO A 51 -17.09 30.10 -28.04
CA PRO A 51 -18.41 29.91 -27.45
C PRO A 51 -18.77 31.15 -26.62
N ILE A 52 -19.98 31.68 -26.80
CA ILE A 52 -20.50 32.76 -25.97
C ILE A 52 -20.93 32.12 -24.64
N LEU A 53 -20.02 32.09 -23.67
CA LEU A 53 -20.34 31.74 -22.29
C LEU A 53 -21.07 32.93 -21.66
N SER A 54 -22.40 32.95 -21.73
CA SER A 54 -23.20 33.82 -20.85
C SER A 54 -22.93 33.40 -19.39
N PRO A 55 -22.89 34.34 -18.44
CA PRO A 55 -22.58 34.00 -17.06
C PRO A 55 -23.56 32.97 -16.53
N ILE A 56 -22.99 31.91 -15.96
CA ILE A 56 -23.72 30.76 -15.41
C ILE A 56 -24.59 31.18 -14.22
N LEU A 57 -24.30 32.33 -13.59
CA LEU A 57 -25.06 32.92 -12.48
C LEU A 57 -25.45 34.37 -12.81
N PRO A 58 -26.72 34.79 -12.61
CA PRO A 58 -27.07 36.22 -12.66
C PRO A 58 -26.52 36.94 -11.43
N PRO A 59 -25.96 38.16 -11.55
CA PRO A 59 -25.47 38.91 -10.39
C PRO A 59 -26.59 39.20 -9.40
N GLY A 60 -26.27 39.11 -8.11
CA GLY A 60 -27.18 39.48 -7.02
C GLY A 60 -27.64 40.94 -7.10
N PRO A 61 -28.80 41.30 -6.52
CA PRO A 61 -29.22 42.69 -6.44
C PRO A 61 -28.32 43.45 -5.46
N GLY A 62 -27.39 44.25 -5.98
CA GLY A 62 -26.51 45.10 -5.19
C GLY A 62 -25.05 45.07 -5.62
N ASP A 63 -24.65 44.06 -6.38
CA ASP A 63 -23.23 43.80 -6.58
C ASP A 63 -22.65 44.55 -7.80
N GLY A 64 -23.43 44.86 -8.83
CA GLY A 64 -22.93 45.61 -9.99
C GLY A 64 -22.11 44.74 -10.97
N ALA A 65 -21.72 45.31 -12.11
CA ALA A 65 -21.23 44.56 -13.28
C ALA A 65 -19.85 43.86 -13.13
N GLY A 66 -19.24 43.86 -11.93
CA GLY A 66 -17.90 43.30 -11.66
C GLY A 66 -17.87 42.03 -10.80
N TYR A 67 -19.02 41.55 -10.32
CA TYR A 67 -19.10 40.50 -9.28
C TYR A 67 -19.73 39.22 -9.82
N ASP A 68 -19.21 38.77 -10.96
CA ASP A 68 -19.71 37.63 -11.73
C ASP A 68 -18.90 36.37 -11.40
N CYS A 69 -19.49 35.47 -10.61
CA CYS A 69 -18.90 34.18 -10.23
C CYS A 69 -19.00 33.10 -11.33
N GLY A 70 -19.49 33.45 -12.53
CA GLY A 70 -19.83 32.50 -13.59
C GLY A 70 -18.68 31.86 -14.36
N GLN A 71 -17.43 31.91 -13.88
CA GLN A 71 -16.30 31.26 -14.53
C GLN A 71 -15.48 30.43 -13.54
N PHE A 72 -15.39 29.11 -13.78
CA PHE A 72 -14.50 28.18 -13.08
C PHE A 72 -13.05 28.51 -13.49
N ALA A 73 -12.52 29.62 -12.96
CA ALA A 73 -11.29 30.23 -13.41
C ALA A 73 -10.07 29.58 -12.76
N SER A 74 -9.06 29.26 -13.58
CA SER A 74 -7.69 29.03 -13.12
C SER A 74 -6.96 30.37 -12.99
N PHE A 75 -6.36 30.66 -11.83
CA PHE A 75 -5.62 31.89 -11.54
C PHE A 75 -4.22 31.93 -12.17
N LEU A 76 -4.13 31.93 -13.50
CA LEU A 76 -2.84 31.74 -14.18
C LEU A 76 -1.91 32.94 -14.21
N LYS A 77 -2.31 34.12 -13.71
CA LYS A 77 -1.47 35.32 -13.89
C LYS A 77 -0.67 35.78 -12.68
N LYS A 78 -0.92 35.27 -11.45
CA LYS A 78 -0.23 35.78 -10.24
C LYS A 78 -0.13 34.79 -9.04
N ASN A 79 0.38 33.58 -9.23
CA ASN A 79 0.75 32.70 -8.09
C ASN A 79 -0.39 32.46 -7.08
N TYR A 80 -1.62 32.21 -7.52
CA TYR A 80 -2.74 31.89 -6.62
C TYR A 80 -3.30 30.50 -6.94
N ASP A 81 -3.60 29.71 -5.90
CA ASP A 81 -4.19 28.38 -5.97
C ASP A 81 -5.59 28.38 -5.36
N VAL A 82 -6.52 27.68 -6.00
CA VAL A 82 -7.77 27.28 -5.38
C VAL A 82 -7.48 26.21 -4.35
N VAL A 83 -7.94 26.40 -3.11
CA VAL A 83 -7.68 25.46 -2.02
C VAL A 83 -8.97 24.89 -1.47
N PHE A 84 -9.02 23.57 -1.40
CA PHE A 84 -10.10 22.88 -0.70
C PHE A 84 -9.83 22.95 0.81
N HIS A 85 -10.79 23.50 1.55
CA HIS A 85 -10.84 23.34 3.00
C HIS A 85 -11.74 22.14 3.28
N SER A 86 -11.34 21.26 4.20
CA SER A 86 -12.13 20.05 4.47
C SER A 86 -13.58 20.34 4.84
N GLY A 87 -13.94 21.56 5.28
CA GLY A 87 -15.32 22.03 5.39
C GLY A 87 -16.28 21.17 6.24
N ALA A 88 -15.78 20.12 6.90
CA ALA A 88 -16.57 19.20 7.72
C ALA A 88 -17.08 19.88 8.99
N ASN A 89 -16.54 21.05 9.33
CA ASN A 89 -17.00 21.92 10.40
C ASN A 89 -17.26 23.32 9.84
N THR A 90 -18.26 24.03 10.39
CA THR A 90 -18.54 25.44 10.07
C THR A 90 -17.27 26.26 10.22
N GLY A 91 -16.84 26.90 9.14
CA GLY A 91 -15.74 27.84 9.16
C GLY A 91 -16.14 29.18 9.78
N SER A 92 -15.20 30.12 9.89
CA SER A 92 -15.47 31.46 10.40
C SER A 92 -15.33 32.49 9.29
N GLY A 93 -16.42 33.13 8.88
CA GLY A 93 -16.40 34.15 7.83
C GLY A 93 -17.64 34.14 6.97
N GLN A 94 -17.59 34.90 5.88
CA GLN A 94 -18.63 34.98 4.86
C GLN A 94 -18.10 34.45 3.53
N HIS A 95 -18.98 33.87 2.72
CA HIS A 95 -18.65 33.23 1.46
C HIS A 95 -17.94 34.22 0.50
N PRO A 96 -16.79 33.85 -0.10
CA PRO A 96 -15.96 34.79 -0.85
C PRO A 96 -16.64 35.44 -2.07
N SER A 97 -17.55 34.72 -2.74
CA SER A 97 -18.30 35.24 -3.89
C SER A 97 -19.73 35.65 -3.56
N GLN A 98 -20.18 35.39 -2.33
CA GLN A 98 -21.44 35.89 -1.78
C GLN A 98 -21.19 36.41 -0.36
N PRO A 99 -20.58 37.61 -0.20
CA PRO A 99 -20.10 38.11 1.09
C PRO A 99 -21.19 38.37 2.12
N THR A 100 -22.45 38.02 1.83
CA THR A 100 -23.59 38.12 2.75
C THR A 100 -24.04 36.75 3.27
N VAL A 101 -23.43 35.65 2.81
CA VAL A 101 -23.72 34.26 3.20
C VAL A 101 -22.64 33.80 4.17
N ASP A 102 -23.01 33.21 5.30
CA ASP A 102 -22.04 32.66 6.27
C ASP A 102 -21.41 31.35 5.73
N ASN A 103 -20.13 31.09 6.02
CA ASN A 103 -19.48 29.82 5.67
C ASN A 103 -20.01 28.67 6.55
N ILE A 104 -20.95 27.88 6.01
CA ILE A 104 -21.59 26.77 6.74
C ILE A 104 -20.83 25.43 6.65
N GLY A 105 -19.85 25.32 5.75
CA GLY A 105 -19.11 24.08 5.48
C GLY A 105 -19.84 23.12 4.56
N PHE A 106 -19.11 22.38 3.72
CA PHE A 106 -19.70 21.60 2.62
C PHE A 106 -20.60 20.45 3.10
N ILE A 107 -20.35 19.88 4.28
CA ILE A 107 -21.22 18.81 4.83
C ILE A 107 -22.59 19.36 5.21
N GLN A 108 -22.63 20.55 5.82
CA GLN A 108 -23.89 21.21 6.09
C GLN A 108 -24.57 21.60 4.77
N ASP A 109 -23.79 22.03 3.77
CA ASP A 109 -24.33 22.36 2.44
C ASP A 109 -24.94 21.13 1.72
N VAL A 110 -24.30 19.96 1.83
CA VAL A 110 -24.86 18.68 1.35
C VAL A 110 -26.17 18.37 2.09
N ASN A 111 -26.16 18.48 3.42
CA ASN A 111 -27.35 18.22 4.24
C ASN A 111 -28.48 19.22 3.96
N ASP A 112 -28.14 20.42 3.51
CA ASP A 112 -29.08 21.47 3.11
C ASP A 112 -29.60 21.28 1.66
N GLY A 113 -29.16 20.23 0.97
CA GLY A 113 -29.71 19.80 -0.32
C GLY A 113 -28.90 20.21 -1.56
N SER A 114 -27.58 20.36 -1.43
CA SER A 114 -26.72 20.74 -2.55
C SER A 114 -26.84 19.79 -3.76
N ALA A 115 -27.04 20.34 -4.96
CA ALA A 115 -27.18 19.54 -6.19
C ALA A 115 -25.85 19.25 -6.89
N PHE A 116 -24.80 20.04 -6.64
CA PHE A 116 -23.50 19.93 -7.29
C PHE A 116 -22.37 20.46 -6.40
N LEU A 117 -21.36 19.63 -6.15
CA LEU A 117 -20.12 20.03 -5.49
C LEU A 117 -18.95 20.00 -6.48
N TYR A 118 -18.06 20.98 -6.35
CA TYR A 118 -16.88 21.10 -7.20
C TYR A 118 -15.62 21.24 -6.34
N PHE A 119 -14.77 20.23 -6.39
CA PHE A 119 -13.48 20.23 -5.73
C PHE A 119 -12.37 20.52 -6.73
N SER A 120 -11.54 21.53 -6.47
CA SER A 120 -10.42 21.89 -7.34
C SER A 120 -9.14 22.06 -6.52
N CYS A 121 -8.21 21.11 -6.61
CA CYS A 121 -6.92 21.18 -5.90
C CYS A 121 -5.93 20.13 -6.43
N HIS A 122 -4.87 19.86 -5.68
CA HIS A 122 -4.08 18.64 -5.85
C HIS A 122 -4.83 17.45 -5.27
N GLY A 123 -4.72 16.28 -5.91
CA GLY A 123 -5.38 15.06 -5.45
C GLY A 123 -4.76 13.81 -6.05
N GLY A 124 -5.35 12.68 -5.67
CA GLY A 124 -5.14 11.35 -6.21
C GLY A 124 -6.37 10.51 -5.89
N GLY A 125 -6.59 9.39 -6.58
CA GLY A 125 -7.85 8.62 -6.52
C GLY A 125 -8.41 8.23 -5.14
N THR A 126 -7.65 8.43 -4.05
CA THR A 126 -8.04 8.13 -2.67
C THR A 126 -8.09 9.35 -1.74
N SER A 127 -7.65 10.53 -2.18
CA SER A 127 -7.64 11.74 -1.34
C SER A 127 -7.45 13.03 -2.15
N ILE A 128 -8.00 14.12 -1.63
CA ILE A 128 -7.72 15.48 -2.11
C ILE A 128 -6.92 16.25 -1.05
N ALA A 129 -5.99 17.10 -1.48
CA ALA A 129 -5.24 17.95 -0.57
C ALA A 129 -6.16 18.99 0.06
N ILE A 130 -6.02 19.17 1.38
CA ILE A 130 -6.72 20.23 2.12
C ILE A 130 -5.74 21.29 2.64
N ARG A 131 -6.30 22.44 3.00
CA ARG A 131 -5.60 23.54 3.66
C ARG A 131 -6.34 23.98 4.91
N ASN A 132 -5.61 24.53 5.89
CA ASN A 132 -6.16 24.99 7.17
C ASN A 132 -6.88 26.35 7.08
N ILE A 133 -7.05 26.89 5.88
CA ILE A 133 -7.66 28.20 5.65
C ILE A 133 -9.04 28.04 5.01
N ASP A 134 -10.02 28.75 5.56
CA ASP A 134 -11.43 28.68 5.16
C ASP A 134 -11.80 29.68 4.04
N ASN A 135 -10.80 30.15 3.31
CA ASN A 135 -10.93 31.31 2.41
C ASN A 135 -10.91 30.92 0.92
N GLY A 136 -10.74 29.64 0.59
CA GLY A 136 -10.90 29.14 -0.77
C GLY A 136 -9.77 29.44 -1.77
N VAL A 137 -8.86 30.36 -1.43
CA VAL A 137 -7.74 30.77 -2.29
C VAL A 137 -6.47 30.94 -1.44
N ALA A 138 -5.33 30.44 -1.94
CA ALA A 138 -3.99 30.61 -1.35
C ALA A 138 -3.01 31.22 -2.37
N GLN A 139 -1.91 31.84 -1.91
CA GLN A 139 -0.84 32.36 -2.79
C GLN A 139 0.41 31.45 -2.72
N ASP A 140 1.07 31.15 -3.83
CA ASP A 140 2.39 30.49 -3.85
C ASP A 140 3.50 31.46 -3.38
N ALA A 141 4.55 30.94 -2.75
CA ALA A 141 5.48 31.63 -1.85
C ALA A 141 6.38 32.73 -2.48
N THR A 142 6.11 33.18 -3.69
CA THR A 142 6.93 34.17 -4.40
C THR A 142 6.38 35.59 -4.30
N GLY A 143 6.52 36.20 -3.13
CA GLY A 143 6.98 37.59 -2.94
C GLY A 143 6.22 38.79 -3.51
N GLU A 144 5.02 38.68 -4.09
CA GLU A 144 4.24 39.88 -4.46
C GLU A 144 3.43 40.40 -3.26
N ALA A 145 3.55 41.70 -2.97
CA ALA A 145 2.80 42.38 -1.93
C ALA A 145 1.32 42.51 -2.31
N TRP A 146 0.45 42.18 -1.37
CA TRP A 146 -0.99 42.49 -1.40
C TRP A 146 -1.21 43.99 -1.69
N GLY A 147 -2.18 44.32 -2.57
CA GLY A 147 -2.58 45.72 -2.84
C GLY A 147 -2.35 46.29 -4.25
N GLU A 148 -2.61 45.52 -5.32
CA GLU A 148 -2.97 46.11 -6.62
C GLU A 148 -4.49 46.35 -6.64
N ASP A 149 -4.94 47.44 -7.28
CA ASP A 149 -6.27 48.10 -7.20
C ASP A 149 -7.54 47.23 -7.43
N TYR A 150 -7.42 45.91 -7.62
CA TYR A 150 -8.49 45.01 -8.04
C TYR A 150 -8.63 43.73 -7.19
N TRP A 151 -7.96 43.63 -6.04
CA TRP A 151 -8.11 42.53 -5.08
C TRP A 151 -8.49 43.09 -3.69
N PRO A 152 -9.36 42.43 -2.90
CA PRO A 152 -9.87 43.01 -1.66
C PRO A 152 -8.76 43.37 -0.65
N ASP A 153 -9.03 44.46 0.07
CA ASP A 153 -8.19 45.21 1.01
C ASP A 153 -7.56 44.39 2.16
N ASP A 154 -6.47 44.94 2.71
CA ASP A 154 -5.53 44.51 3.77
C ASP A 154 -6.14 43.99 5.10
N ASP A 155 -6.94 42.93 5.06
CA ASP A 155 -7.57 42.32 6.24
C ASP A 155 -6.75 41.21 6.91
N GLY A 156 -5.47 41.05 6.55
CA GLY A 156 -4.53 40.17 7.24
C GLY A 156 -4.59 38.68 6.88
N ARG A 157 -5.31 38.30 5.81
CA ARG A 157 -5.38 36.90 5.32
C ARG A 157 -4.16 36.53 4.47
N THR A 158 -3.06 36.12 5.13
CA THR A 158 -1.80 35.68 4.48
C THR A 158 -1.71 34.16 4.34
N TYR A 159 -1.12 33.69 3.23
CA TYR A 159 -0.64 32.31 3.08
C TYR A 159 0.46 32.05 4.12
N ASP A 160 0.25 31.08 5.02
CA ASP A 160 1.16 30.77 6.14
C ASP A 160 2.16 29.64 5.83
N GLY A 161 2.09 29.05 4.63
CA GLY A 161 2.91 27.91 4.22
C GLY A 161 2.47 26.56 4.80
N SER A 162 1.29 26.45 5.40
CA SER A 162 0.83 25.18 5.99
C SER A 162 0.19 24.23 4.96
N GLY A 163 0.82 23.07 4.75
CA GLY A 163 0.19 21.92 4.11
C GLY A 163 -0.83 21.31 5.07
N GLY A 164 -2.10 21.72 4.96
CA GLY A 164 -3.19 21.35 5.88
C GLY A 164 -3.64 19.88 5.89
N GLY A 165 -2.89 18.97 5.25
CA GLY A 165 -3.20 17.54 5.20
C GLY A 165 -3.96 17.08 3.95
N SER A 166 -4.62 15.93 4.07
CA SER A 166 -5.40 15.29 3.00
C SER A 166 -6.78 14.91 3.52
N TYR A 167 -7.82 15.23 2.75
CA TYR A 167 -9.18 14.73 2.97
C TYR A 167 -9.35 13.45 2.15
N THR A 168 -9.51 12.34 2.84
CA THR A 168 -9.45 11.00 2.25
C THR A 168 -10.83 10.52 1.83
N GLN A 169 -10.84 9.48 1.00
CA GLN A 169 -12.06 8.72 0.68
C GLN A 169 -12.80 8.21 1.93
N SER A 170 -12.07 7.90 3.01
CA SER A 170 -12.65 7.44 4.27
C SER A 170 -13.35 8.59 5.00
N ASP A 171 -12.77 9.79 4.97
CA ASP A 171 -13.38 10.98 5.55
C ASP A 171 -14.68 11.32 4.80
N LEU A 172 -14.62 11.37 3.47
CA LEU A 172 -15.82 11.57 2.62
C LEU A 172 -16.89 10.52 2.89
N ASN A 173 -16.51 9.25 3.03
CA ASN A 173 -17.45 8.17 3.28
C ASN A 173 -18.08 8.21 4.67
N ASN A 174 -17.38 8.78 5.65
CA ASN A 174 -17.90 8.94 7.02
C ASN A 174 -18.78 10.18 7.15
N ASP A 175 -18.45 11.24 6.40
CA ASP A 175 -19.14 12.53 6.52
C ASP A 175 -20.41 12.60 5.66
N LEU A 176 -20.47 11.87 4.55
CA LEU A 176 -21.69 11.71 3.76
C LEU A 176 -22.65 10.72 4.44
N THR A 177 -23.90 11.14 4.62
CA THR A 177 -24.97 10.28 5.18
C THR A 177 -26.08 10.00 4.16
N ASN A 178 -26.40 10.99 3.32
CA ASN A 178 -27.23 10.88 2.13
C ASN A 178 -26.91 12.05 1.21
N ALA A 179 -26.63 11.77 -0.06
CA ALA A 179 -26.17 12.76 -1.02
C ALA A 179 -27.29 13.27 -1.96
N HIS A 180 -28.56 12.93 -1.72
CA HIS A 180 -29.72 13.55 -2.39
C HIS A 180 -29.65 13.61 -3.93
N SER A 181 -29.12 12.57 -4.58
CA SER A 181 -28.90 12.54 -6.04
C SER A 181 -27.96 13.63 -6.58
N MET A 182 -27.16 14.25 -5.71
CA MET A 182 -26.19 15.26 -6.08
C MET A 182 -25.09 14.70 -6.98
N MET A 183 -24.32 15.63 -7.55
CA MET A 183 -23.15 15.32 -8.36
C MET A 183 -21.88 15.88 -7.71
N ILE A 184 -20.76 15.15 -7.82
CA ILE A 184 -19.45 15.66 -7.39
C ILE A 184 -18.48 15.72 -8.57
N ALA A 185 -17.89 16.89 -8.77
CA ALA A 185 -16.83 17.13 -9.73
C ALA A 185 -15.47 17.30 -9.04
N TYR A 186 -14.52 16.44 -9.39
CA TYR A 186 -13.14 16.51 -8.95
C TYR A 186 -12.23 17.04 -10.05
N ASN A 187 -11.89 18.32 -9.97
CA ASN A 187 -10.80 18.92 -10.71
C ASN A 187 -9.46 18.75 -9.98
N ALA A 188 -8.94 17.52 -9.99
CA ALA A 188 -7.64 17.19 -9.40
C ALA A 188 -6.99 16.03 -10.15
N CYS A 189 -5.67 15.88 -10.04
CA CYS A 189 -4.91 14.86 -10.77
C CYS A 189 -5.31 13.42 -10.37
N GLY A 190 -5.51 12.54 -11.35
CA GLY A 190 -5.61 11.09 -11.14
C GLY A 190 -6.76 10.64 -10.23
N MET A 191 -7.82 11.45 -10.11
CA MET A 191 -8.97 11.17 -9.25
C MET A 191 -9.75 9.93 -9.68
N ALA A 192 -9.74 9.60 -10.97
CA ALA A 192 -10.39 8.40 -11.50
C ALA A 192 -9.58 7.11 -11.29
N ASN A 193 -8.45 7.13 -10.57
CA ASN A 193 -7.63 5.95 -10.26
C ASN A 193 -7.87 5.40 -8.84
N GLY A 194 -9.03 5.65 -8.23
CA GLY A 194 -9.33 5.16 -6.90
C GLY A 194 -10.78 5.35 -6.47
N TYR A 195 -11.06 4.89 -5.24
CA TYR A 195 -12.42 4.69 -4.72
C TYR A 195 -13.18 5.99 -4.40
N MET A 196 -12.51 7.15 -4.37
CA MET A 196 -13.13 8.40 -3.92
C MET A 196 -14.31 8.87 -4.80
N ASN A 197 -14.32 8.55 -6.10
CA ASN A 197 -15.47 8.82 -6.98
C ASN A 197 -16.66 7.87 -6.71
N GLU A 198 -16.42 6.65 -6.23
CA GLU A 198 -17.47 5.67 -5.94
C GLU A 198 -18.21 5.98 -4.64
N VAL A 199 -17.53 6.61 -3.67
CA VAL A 199 -18.11 6.98 -2.37
C VAL A 199 -19.43 7.74 -2.53
N LEU A 200 -19.49 8.71 -3.43
CA LEU A 200 -20.73 9.46 -3.67
C LEU A 200 -21.90 8.55 -4.09
N LEU A 201 -21.63 7.60 -4.99
CA LEU A 201 -22.65 6.67 -5.51
C LEU A 201 -23.16 5.75 -4.41
N VAL A 202 -22.28 5.34 -3.49
CA VAL A 202 -22.63 4.55 -2.30
C VAL A 202 -23.58 5.33 -1.39
N HIS A 203 -23.43 6.65 -1.31
CA HIS A 203 -24.27 7.54 -0.49
C HIS A 203 -25.46 8.15 -1.23
N GLY A 204 -25.84 7.59 -2.38
CA GLY A 204 -27.07 7.98 -3.10
C GLY A 204 -26.95 9.23 -3.96
N GLY A 205 -25.73 9.64 -4.32
CA GLY A 205 -25.50 10.61 -5.39
C GLY A 205 -25.63 9.97 -6.76
N THR A 206 -25.84 10.78 -7.79
CA THR A 206 -26.18 10.28 -9.14
C THR A 206 -24.96 10.14 -10.06
N MET A 207 -23.96 10.99 -9.86
CA MET A 207 -22.77 11.02 -10.70
C MET A 207 -21.57 11.66 -9.98
N SER A 208 -20.40 11.05 -10.13
CA SER A 208 -19.12 11.68 -9.82
C SER A 208 -18.21 11.68 -11.03
N ILE A 209 -17.32 12.66 -11.13
CA ILE A 209 -16.46 12.80 -12.30
C ILE A 209 -15.09 13.33 -11.90
N GLY A 210 -14.03 12.67 -12.38
CA GLY A 210 -12.66 13.02 -12.06
C GLY A 210 -11.70 12.66 -13.19
N SER A 211 -10.47 13.17 -13.15
CA SER A 211 -9.51 12.91 -14.21
C SER A 211 -8.77 11.58 -14.03
N TYR A 212 -8.52 10.86 -15.12
CA TYR A 212 -7.70 9.65 -15.15
C TYR A 212 -6.21 9.97 -15.07
N THR A 213 -5.80 11.07 -15.70
CA THR A 213 -4.43 11.55 -15.76
C THR A 213 -4.23 12.82 -14.93
N SER A 214 -2.98 13.26 -14.80
CA SER A 214 -2.70 14.61 -14.30
C SER A 214 -3.33 15.65 -15.20
N VAL A 215 -4.01 16.63 -14.61
CA VAL A 215 -4.65 17.73 -15.33
C VAL A 215 -3.90 19.03 -15.10
N SER A 216 -3.84 19.88 -16.12
CA SER A 216 -3.38 21.26 -15.95
C SER A 216 -4.53 22.12 -15.44
N PHE A 217 -4.23 23.12 -14.60
CA PHE A 217 -5.23 24.08 -14.15
C PHE A 217 -5.90 24.81 -15.32
N THR A 218 -5.13 25.17 -16.35
CA THR A 218 -5.65 25.84 -17.55
C THR A 218 -6.63 24.98 -18.32
N GLY A 219 -6.21 23.77 -18.70
CA GLY A 219 -7.03 22.89 -19.52
C GLY A 219 -8.27 22.44 -18.77
N SER A 220 -8.12 22.06 -17.50
CA SER A 220 -9.24 21.64 -16.66
C SER A 220 -10.26 22.74 -16.43
N GLY A 221 -9.83 23.99 -16.16
CA GLY A 221 -10.75 25.12 -16.01
C GLY A 221 -11.62 25.32 -17.26
N TRP A 222 -11.01 25.26 -18.45
CA TRP A 222 -11.76 25.31 -19.71
C TRP A 222 -12.76 24.17 -19.85
N TRP A 223 -12.34 22.96 -19.49
CA TRP A 223 -13.17 21.75 -19.59
C TRP A 223 -14.40 21.85 -18.70
N TRP A 224 -14.23 22.25 -17.44
CA TRP A 224 -15.34 22.39 -16.49
C TRP A 224 -16.31 23.50 -16.86
N ASN A 225 -15.83 24.64 -17.34
CA ASN A 225 -16.70 25.72 -17.82
C ASN A 225 -17.59 25.25 -18.98
N VAL A 226 -17.01 24.54 -19.94
CA VAL A 226 -17.75 24.00 -21.09
C VAL A 226 -18.72 22.90 -20.64
N TRP A 227 -18.28 21.99 -19.77
CA TRP A 227 -19.10 20.91 -19.26
C TRP A 227 -20.34 21.42 -18.51
N VAL A 228 -20.14 22.34 -17.56
CA VAL A 228 -21.25 22.93 -16.78
C VAL A 228 -22.22 23.67 -17.71
N HIS A 229 -21.71 24.43 -18.69
CA HIS A 229 -22.57 25.08 -19.68
C HIS A 229 -23.42 24.08 -20.47
N LEU A 230 -22.82 22.95 -20.86
CA LEU A 230 -23.50 21.92 -21.64
C LEU A 230 -24.65 21.27 -20.85
N VAL A 231 -24.42 20.95 -19.58
CA VAL A 231 -25.48 20.31 -18.75
C VAL A 231 -26.53 21.28 -18.25
N THR A 232 -26.16 22.53 -17.93
CA THR A 232 -27.09 23.52 -17.36
C THR A 232 -27.86 24.31 -18.42
N ASN A 233 -27.20 24.72 -19.50
CA ASN A 233 -27.78 25.66 -20.48
C ASN A 233 -28.12 25.00 -21.81
N GLU A 234 -27.31 24.05 -22.29
CA GLU A 234 -27.60 23.31 -23.53
C GLU A 234 -28.44 22.04 -23.29
N GLY A 235 -28.64 21.62 -22.04
CA GLY A 235 -29.50 20.51 -21.64
C GLY A 235 -28.97 19.12 -22.00
N TYR A 236 -27.66 18.98 -22.23
CA TYR A 236 -27.03 17.67 -22.46
C TYR A 236 -27.05 16.82 -21.20
N THR A 237 -27.05 15.50 -21.40
CA THR A 237 -26.74 14.56 -20.32
C THR A 237 -25.29 14.74 -19.85
N VAL A 238 -24.99 14.30 -18.63
CA VAL A 238 -23.65 14.43 -18.04
C VAL A 238 -22.55 13.77 -18.88
N GLY A 239 -22.85 12.64 -19.54
CA GLY A 239 -21.95 11.92 -20.42
C GLY A 239 -21.75 12.58 -21.78
N GLU A 240 -22.83 13.07 -22.40
CA GLU A 240 -22.74 13.86 -23.64
C GLU A 240 -21.92 15.13 -23.39
N ALA A 241 -22.21 15.83 -22.28
CA ALA A 241 -21.47 17.02 -21.88
C ALA A 241 -19.98 16.72 -21.68
N ALA A 242 -19.62 15.59 -21.07
CA ALA A 242 -18.22 15.19 -20.87
C ALA A 242 -17.51 14.93 -22.21
N MET A 243 -18.19 14.28 -23.15
CA MET A 243 -17.67 14.03 -24.49
C MET A 243 -17.47 15.34 -25.27
N TYR A 244 -18.47 16.22 -25.28
CA TYR A 244 -18.40 17.50 -25.99
C TYR A 244 -17.42 18.48 -25.33
N ALA A 245 -17.31 18.52 -24.00
CA ALA A 245 -16.31 19.34 -23.31
C ALA A 245 -14.90 18.90 -23.69
N THR A 246 -14.62 17.60 -23.69
CA THR A 246 -13.33 17.05 -24.13
C THR A 246 -13.03 17.43 -25.57
N ALA A 247 -13.99 17.23 -26.47
CA ALA A 247 -13.83 17.55 -27.89
C ALA A 247 -13.65 19.06 -28.15
N ARG A 248 -14.39 19.92 -27.43
CA ARG A 248 -14.30 21.38 -27.57
C ARG A 248 -12.97 21.91 -27.00
N VAL A 249 -12.51 21.39 -25.87
CA VAL A 249 -11.24 21.83 -25.23
C VAL A 249 -10.00 21.28 -25.92
N ALA A 250 -10.05 20.07 -26.49
CA ALA A 250 -8.94 19.54 -27.30
C ALA A 250 -8.57 20.44 -28.50
N ASN A 251 -9.51 21.26 -28.98
CA ASN A 251 -9.28 22.25 -30.03
C ASN A 251 -8.75 23.61 -29.49
N LEU A 252 -8.87 23.85 -28.19
CA LEU A 252 -8.54 25.12 -27.52
C LEU A 252 -7.24 25.04 -26.71
N TYR A 253 -6.85 23.84 -26.26
CA TYR A 253 -5.70 23.61 -25.39
C TYR A 253 -4.95 22.36 -25.82
N VAL A 254 -3.67 22.51 -26.18
CA VAL A 254 -2.71 21.42 -26.40
C VAL A 254 -1.53 21.67 -25.45
N PRO A 255 -1.29 20.85 -24.42
CA PRO A 255 -0.16 21.05 -23.52
C PRO A 255 1.17 20.91 -24.28
N ALA A 256 2.15 21.75 -23.94
CA ALA A 256 3.41 21.85 -24.67
C ALA A 256 4.32 20.60 -24.56
N ASP A 257 4.14 19.74 -23.54
CA ASP A 257 5.14 18.73 -23.14
C ASP A 257 4.62 17.30 -22.87
N ALA A 258 3.52 16.82 -23.48
CA ALA A 258 3.06 15.43 -23.28
C ALA A 258 2.69 14.70 -24.59
N SER A 259 3.02 13.41 -24.68
CA SER A 259 2.82 12.55 -25.86
C SER A 259 1.35 12.17 -26.15
N ASP A 260 0.44 12.43 -25.21
CA ASP A 260 -1.01 12.51 -25.40
C ASP A 260 -1.54 13.52 -24.37
N GLY A 261 -1.81 14.74 -24.82
CA GLY A 261 -2.16 15.89 -23.99
C GLY A 261 -3.66 16.10 -23.78
N THR A 262 -4.48 15.09 -24.07
CA THR A 262 -5.94 15.19 -23.91
C THR A 262 -6.33 15.11 -22.43
N LEU A 263 -7.25 15.99 -22.01
CA LEU A 263 -7.84 15.91 -20.68
C LEU A 263 -8.79 14.70 -20.66
N GLN A 264 -8.48 13.72 -19.82
CA GLN A 264 -9.22 12.48 -19.72
C GLN A 264 -10.05 12.49 -18.44
N TYR A 265 -11.30 12.91 -18.54
CA TYR A 265 -12.27 12.81 -17.45
C TYR A 265 -13.08 11.53 -17.58
N VAL A 266 -13.31 10.87 -16.44
CA VAL A 266 -14.10 9.64 -16.33
C VAL A 266 -15.34 9.95 -15.51
N VAL A 267 -16.51 9.62 -16.08
CA VAL A 267 -17.80 9.72 -15.39
C VAL A 267 -18.06 8.40 -14.66
N TYR A 268 -18.31 8.50 -13.36
CA TYR A 268 -18.78 7.44 -12.48
C TYR A 268 -20.27 7.67 -12.20
N GLY A 269 -21.11 6.66 -12.42
CA GLY A 269 -22.58 6.78 -12.33
C GLY A 269 -23.25 6.61 -13.70
N ASP A 270 -24.49 7.08 -13.85
CA ASP A 270 -25.23 6.96 -15.11
C ASP A 270 -24.90 8.13 -16.05
N PRO A 271 -24.20 7.90 -17.20
CA PRO A 271 -23.83 8.95 -18.13
C PRO A 271 -25.04 9.61 -18.83
N ASN A 272 -26.21 8.97 -18.82
CA ASN A 272 -27.43 9.51 -19.44
C ASN A 272 -28.23 10.39 -18.49
N THR A 273 -27.74 10.62 -17.26
CA THR A 273 -28.40 11.48 -16.29
C THR A 273 -28.47 12.92 -16.82
N PRO A 274 -29.66 13.51 -16.98
CA PRO A 274 -29.78 14.95 -17.20
C PRO A 274 -29.52 15.70 -15.90
N PHE A 275 -28.89 16.87 -15.98
CA PHE A 275 -28.84 17.78 -14.84
C PHE A 275 -30.21 18.46 -14.70
N ILE A 276 -30.94 18.19 -13.62
CA ILE A 276 -32.29 18.72 -13.37
C ILE A 276 -32.26 19.68 -12.19
N GLN A 277 -32.72 20.92 -12.40
CA GLN A 277 -32.93 21.92 -11.35
C GLN A 277 -34.37 22.43 -11.40
N THR A 278 -35.16 22.26 -10.33
CA THR A 278 -36.63 22.33 -10.38
C THR A 278 -37.29 23.67 -10.01
N ASP A 279 -36.55 24.76 -9.79
CA ASP A 279 -37.13 26.02 -9.25
C ASP A 279 -36.30 27.31 -9.38
N TRP A 280 -35.77 27.62 -10.56
CA TRP A 280 -35.55 29.02 -10.92
C TRP A 280 -36.89 29.76 -11.18
N THR A 281 -37.59 30.18 -10.10
CA THR A 281 -38.11 31.54 -9.82
C THR A 281 -39.01 31.55 -8.56
N ASN A 282 -38.67 32.48 -7.65
CA ASN A 282 -39.23 32.90 -6.36
C ASN A 282 -40.55 32.27 -5.88
N PRO A 283 -40.57 31.66 -4.68
CA PRO A 283 -41.81 31.57 -3.93
C PRO A 283 -41.64 32.12 -2.51
N ASN A 284 -42.69 32.75 -1.99
CA ASN A 284 -43.03 32.39 -0.63
C ASN A 284 -44.53 32.24 -0.47
N PRO A 285 -45.04 31.00 -0.43
CA PRO A 285 -46.27 30.70 0.26
C PRO A 285 -45.98 29.96 1.57
N ALA A 286 -46.43 30.63 2.63
CA ALA A 286 -46.96 30.21 3.91
C ALA A 286 -46.58 28.85 4.57
N PRO A 287 -46.35 28.89 5.89
CA PRO A 287 -45.86 27.74 6.67
C PRO A 287 -46.96 26.72 6.98
N ILE A 288 -46.56 25.45 7.09
CA ILE A 288 -47.30 24.45 7.86
C ILE A 288 -46.34 23.71 8.78
N LYS A 289 -46.78 23.56 10.03
CA LYS A 289 -46.11 22.88 11.13
C LYS A 289 -46.78 21.51 11.38
N GLU A 290 -45.95 20.58 11.83
CA GLU A 290 -46.21 19.35 12.63
C GLU A 290 -46.26 17.99 11.90
N ASP A 291 -45.06 17.39 11.84
CA ASP A 291 -44.66 16.02 12.26
C ASP A 291 -45.41 14.79 11.73
N TYR A 292 -44.72 14.03 10.86
CA TYR A 292 -45.05 12.64 10.47
C TYR A 292 -43.80 11.75 10.34
N ASN A 293 -43.05 11.55 11.42
CA ASN A 293 -42.27 10.31 11.62
C ASN A 293 -41.41 9.82 10.41
N GLY A 294 -40.67 10.73 9.79
CA GLY A 294 -39.39 10.38 9.15
C GLY A 294 -39.37 9.92 7.69
N HIS A 295 -40.05 10.58 6.75
CA HIS A 295 -39.66 10.63 5.32
C HIS A 295 -40.49 11.66 4.54
N ILE A 296 -39.90 12.66 3.84
CA ILE A 296 -40.40 13.22 2.56
C ILE A 296 -39.20 13.80 1.72
N PRO A 297 -39.06 13.47 0.42
CA PRO A 297 -38.09 14.07 -0.52
C PRO A 297 -38.54 15.41 -1.14
N ASP A 298 -37.57 16.24 -1.54
CA ASP A 298 -37.77 17.56 -2.17
C ASP A 298 -38.60 17.49 -3.46
N LYS A 299 -39.55 18.44 -3.55
CA LYS A 299 -40.51 18.74 -4.63
C LYS A 299 -40.74 17.60 -5.65
N PRO A 300 -41.86 16.84 -5.58
CA PRO A 300 -42.11 15.75 -6.51
C PRO A 300 -42.16 16.26 -7.96
N ALA A 301 -41.55 15.50 -8.89
CA ALA A 301 -41.80 15.66 -10.32
C ALA A 301 -43.31 15.76 -10.57
N ASN A 302 -43.73 16.49 -11.61
CA ASN A 302 -45.16 16.55 -11.94
C ASN A 302 -45.67 15.11 -12.05
N ILE A 303 -46.77 14.82 -11.34
CA ILE A 303 -47.26 13.45 -11.24
C ILE A 303 -47.72 13.04 -12.63
N THR A 304 -47.09 11.99 -13.16
CA THR A 304 -47.59 11.31 -14.35
C THR A 304 -48.71 10.39 -13.93
N THR A 305 -49.88 10.58 -14.52
CA THR A 305 -50.97 9.60 -14.48
C THR A 305 -51.03 8.89 -15.82
N GLY A 306 -51.61 7.70 -15.84
CA GLY A 306 -51.70 6.93 -17.07
C GLY A 306 -52.45 5.64 -16.91
N THR A 307 -52.71 5.00 -18.04
CA THR A 307 -53.35 3.68 -18.09
C THR A 307 -52.74 2.84 -19.20
N THR A 308 -52.62 1.55 -18.94
CA THR A 308 -52.32 0.54 -19.96
C THR A 308 -53.57 -0.28 -20.24
N VAL A 309 -54.03 -0.30 -21.48
CA VAL A 309 -55.28 -0.99 -21.86
C VAL A 309 -55.09 -1.85 -23.12
N PRO A 310 -55.39 -3.16 -23.06
CA PRO A 310 -55.65 -3.94 -21.84
C PRO A 310 -54.40 -4.07 -20.95
N ASP A 311 -54.62 -4.24 -19.65
CA ASP A 311 -53.59 -4.52 -18.62
C ASP A 311 -53.17 -6.01 -18.58
N SER A 312 -53.83 -6.83 -19.40
CA SER A 312 -53.54 -8.25 -19.57
C SER A 312 -53.71 -8.68 -21.02
N ILE A 313 -52.83 -9.56 -21.48
CA ILE A 313 -52.85 -10.14 -22.83
C ILE A 313 -52.69 -11.66 -22.75
N GLN A 314 -53.06 -12.38 -23.81
CA GLN A 314 -52.88 -13.84 -23.89
C GLN A 314 -51.56 -14.19 -24.59
N VAL A 315 -50.88 -15.22 -24.09
CA VAL A 315 -49.65 -15.72 -24.70
C VAL A 315 -49.89 -16.15 -26.16
N LEU A 316 -48.94 -15.85 -27.06
CA LEU A 316 -48.98 -16.15 -28.50
C LEU A 316 -50.12 -15.52 -29.31
N ILE A 317 -50.91 -14.61 -28.72
CA ILE A 317 -51.98 -13.90 -29.41
C ILE A 317 -51.56 -12.44 -29.61
N ASN A 318 -51.55 -11.98 -30.86
CA ASN A 318 -51.26 -10.58 -31.17
C ASN A 318 -52.37 -9.67 -30.63
N THR A 319 -52.03 -8.83 -29.66
CA THR A 319 -52.97 -7.94 -28.97
C THR A 319 -52.51 -6.49 -29.11
N SER A 320 -53.43 -5.60 -29.46
CA SER A 320 -53.17 -4.15 -29.48
C SER A 320 -53.28 -3.61 -28.05
N VAL A 321 -52.24 -2.98 -27.55
CA VAL A 321 -52.18 -2.35 -26.23
C VAL A 321 -51.95 -0.86 -26.40
N THR A 322 -52.73 -0.04 -25.70
CA THR A 322 -52.58 1.41 -25.67
C THR A 322 -52.08 1.84 -24.30
N VAL A 323 -50.94 2.53 -24.27
CA VAL A 323 -50.42 3.21 -23.08
C VAL A 323 -50.79 4.68 -23.21
N THR A 324 -51.55 5.20 -22.25
CA THR A 324 -51.94 6.61 -22.18
C THR A 324 -51.17 7.27 -21.04
N MET A 325 -50.54 8.41 -21.31
CA MET A 325 -49.82 9.23 -20.32
C MET A 325 -50.41 10.64 -20.25
N GLN A 326 -50.64 11.10 -19.02
CA GLN A 326 -51.27 12.38 -18.70
C GLN A 326 -50.57 13.02 -17.49
N ASP A 327 -50.70 14.34 -17.34
CA ASP A 327 -50.35 15.00 -16.08
C ASP A 327 -51.42 14.75 -15.00
N SER A 328 -51.22 15.28 -13.79
CA SER A 328 -52.17 15.19 -12.67
C SER A 328 -53.50 15.93 -12.91
N PHE A 329 -53.59 16.76 -13.95
CA PHE A 329 -54.79 17.51 -14.32
C PHE A 329 -55.55 16.86 -15.48
N GLY A 330 -55.05 15.74 -16.00
CA GLY A 330 -55.63 15.00 -17.13
C GLY A 330 -55.25 15.55 -18.50
N ASN A 331 -54.26 16.45 -18.59
CA ASN A 331 -53.75 16.89 -19.89
C ASN A 331 -52.85 15.80 -20.49
N PRO A 332 -52.99 15.50 -21.79
CA PRO A 332 -52.15 14.50 -22.45
C PRO A 332 -50.69 14.92 -22.49
N LEU A 333 -49.78 13.98 -22.20
CA LEU A 333 -48.34 14.17 -22.38
C LEU A 333 -47.96 13.75 -23.80
N ASP A 334 -47.74 14.72 -24.68
CA ASP A 334 -47.24 14.48 -26.05
C ASP A 334 -45.75 14.16 -26.05
N THR A 335 -45.30 13.29 -26.95
CA THR A 335 -43.89 12.90 -27.13
C THR A 335 -43.21 12.21 -25.94
N ALA A 336 -43.96 11.73 -24.95
CA ALA A 336 -43.44 10.90 -23.87
C ALA A 336 -42.94 9.56 -24.43
N PHE A 337 -41.77 9.10 -23.99
CA PHE A 337 -41.12 7.88 -24.47
C PHE A 337 -41.59 6.68 -23.65
N VAL A 338 -42.23 5.71 -24.29
CA VAL A 338 -42.78 4.52 -23.66
C VAL A 338 -42.03 3.29 -24.12
N THR A 339 -41.61 2.45 -23.17
CA THR A 339 -41.01 1.14 -23.42
C THR A 339 -41.87 0.04 -22.78
N ILE A 340 -41.95 -1.10 -23.45
CA ILE A 340 -42.57 -2.32 -22.95
C ILE A 340 -41.56 -3.44 -23.13
N SER A 341 -41.02 -3.97 -22.03
CA SER A 341 -39.97 -4.97 -22.12
C SER A 341 -40.06 -6.08 -21.05
N SER A 342 -39.59 -7.27 -21.44
CA SER A 342 -39.32 -8.44 -20.61
C SER A 342 -38.46 -9.43 -21.42
N TYR A 343 -38.52 -10.74 -21.16
CA TYR A 343 -37.68 -11.72 -21.85
C TYR A 343 -38.09 -11.94 -23.32
N GLY A 344 -39.40 -11.91 -23.60
CA GLY A 344 -39.95 -12.21 -24.92
C GLY A 344 -40.32 -11.01 -25.78
N VAL A 345 -40.35 -9.82 -25.18
CA VAL A 345 -40.86 -8.58 -25.78
C VAL A 345 -39.89 -7.44 -25.45
N ASP A 346 -39.54 -6.63 -26.44
CA ASP A 346 -38.80 -5.39 -26.26
C ASP A 346 -39.29 -4.40 -27.33
N LEU A 347 -40.15 -3.47 -26.93
CA LEU A 347 -40.83 -2.52 -27.79
C LEU A 347 -40.70 -1.11 -27.21
N ASN A 348 -40.64 -0.12 -28.09
CA ASN A 348 -40.66 1.28 -27.71
C ASN A 348 -41.44 2.12 -28.73
N ASP A 349 -42.05 3.20 -28.25
CA ASP A 349 -42.79 4.18 -29.06
C ASP A 349 -42.91 5.50 -28.28
N SER A 350 -43.36 6.57 -28.94
CA SER A 350 -43.67 7.85 -28.31
C SER A 350 -45.17 8.12 -28.29
N THR A 351 -45.66 8.77 -27.25
CA THR A 351 -47.05 9.22 -27.21
C THR A 351 -47.32 10.30 -28.26
N ASN A 352 -48.52 10.28 -28.84
CA ASN A 352 -49.00 11.32 -29.74
C ASN A 352 -49.63 12.52 -28.98
N VAL A 353 -50.17 13.50 -29.71
CA VAL A 353 -50.86 14.69 -29.15
C VAL A 353 -52.04 14.39 -28.21
N SER A 354 -52.56 13.17 -28.22
CA SER A 354 -53.60 12.68 -27.29
C SER A 354 -53.03 11.93 -26.09
N GLY A 355 -51.70 11.90 -25.93
CA GLY A 355 -50.98 11.24 -24.85
C GLY A 355 -50.89 9.73 -25.02
N GLN A 356 -51.05 9.19 -26.23
CA GLN A 356 -51.18 7.74 -26.45
C GLN A 356 -50.06 7.15 -27.31
N ALA A 357 -49.50 6.03 -26.85
CA ALA A 357 -48.63 5.14 -27.61
C ALA A 357 -49.34 3.79 -27.81
N ILE A 358 -49.31 3.21 -29.02
CA ILE A 358 -50.06 1.99 -29.35
C ILE A 358 -49.12 0.90 -29.85
N PHE A 359 -49.09 -0.21 -29.12
CA PHE A 359 -48.22 -1.35 -29.37
C PHE A 359 -49.02 -2.55 -29.89
N SER A 360 -48.45 -3.31 -30.83
CA SER A 360 -48.95 -4.62 -31.22
C SER A 360 -48.06 -5.69 -30.60
N ILE A 361 -48.55 -6.37 -29.56
CA ILE A 361 -47.75 -7.27 -28.74
C ILE A 361 -48.15 -8.72 -29.00
N THR A 362 -47.18 -9.56 -29.36
CA THR A 362 -47.33 -11.03 -29.38
C THR A 362 -46.29 -11.62 -28.42
N ALA A 363 -46.65 -11.75 -27.13
CA ALA A 363 -45.73 -12.24 -26.12
C ALA A 363 -45.53 -13.77 -26.26
N PRO A 364 -44.28 -14.27 -26.35
CA PRO A 364 -44.01 -15.70 -26.50
C PRO A 364 -44.15 -16.48 -25.19
N TYR A 365 -44.06 -15.83 -24.02
CA TYR A 365 -44.02 -16.47 -22.71
C TYR A 365 -45.12 -15.93 -21.79
N GLY A 366 -45.50 -16.71 -20.79
CA GLY A 366 -46.20 -16.18 -19.62
C GLY A 366 -45.22 -15.40 -18.76
N GLU A 367 -45.31 -14.07 -18.82
CA GLU A 367 -44.38 -13.13 -18.22
C GLU A 367 -45.10 -11.85 -17.76
N PHE A 368 -44.42 -11.05 -16.94
CA PHE A 368 -44.83 -9.69 -16.62
C PHE A 368 -44.04 -8.74 -17.52
N LEU A 369 -44.73 -8.01 -18.39
CA LEU A 369 -44.10 -7.01 -19.23
C LEU A 369 -44.04 -5.70 -18.46
N LYS A 370 -42.84 -5.19 -18.22
CA LYS A 370 -42.65 -3.90 -17.58
C LYS A 370 -42.95 -2.80 -18.59
N VAL A 371 -43.87 -1.92 -18.23
CA VAL A 371 -44.18 -0.72 -19.00
C VAL A 371 -43.52 0.46 -18.29
N THR A 372 -42.71 1.23 -19.02
CA THR A 372 -42.08 2.44 -18.50
C THR A 372 -42.33 3.60 -19.45
N GLY A 373 -42.89 4.69 -18.93
CA GLY A 373 -43.13 5.92 -19.68
C GLY A 373 -42.34 7.07 -19.07
N THR A 374 -41.44 7.69 -19.83
CA THR A 374 -40.65 8.84 -19.39
C THR A 374 -41.03 10.08 -20.18
N CYS A 375 -41.14 11.21 -19.48
CA CYS A 375 -41.40 12.50 -20.07
C CYS A 375 -40.64 13.57 -19.28
N HIS A 376 -40.08 14.55 -19.98
CA HIS A 376 -39.32 15.64 -19.35
C HIS A 376 -40.17 16.38 -18.30
N ASN A 377 -39.64 16.61 -17.09
CA ASN A 377 -40.30 17.22 -15.92
C ASN A 377 -41.44 16.42 -15.26
N PHE A 378 -41.59 15.14 -15.62
CA PHE A 378 -42.66 14.26 -15.15
C PHE A 378 -42.09 13.00 -14.49
N ALA A 379 -42.75 12.50 -13.46
CA ALA A 379 -42.36 11.24 -12.83
C ALA A 379 -42.42 10.09 -13.85
N THR A 380 -41.54 9.10 -13.75
CA THR A 380 -41.62 7.92 -14.63
C THR A 380 -42.91 7.16 -14.35
N TYR A 381 -43.74 6.99 -15.38
CA TYR A 381 -44.87 6.07 -15.33
C TYR A 381 -44.34 4.65 -15.33
N ILE A 382 -44.76 3.83 -14.35
CA ILE A 382 -44.42 2.41 -14.28
C ILE A 382 -45.73 1.65 -14.18
N ASP A 383 -45.91 0.68 -15.05
CA ASP A 383 -47.04 -0.22 -15.04
C ASP A 383 -46.61 -1.62 -15.50
N THR A 384 -47.52 -2.59 -15.46
CA THR A 384 -47.23 -3.98 -15.83
C THR A 384 -48.36 -4.56 -16.65
N ILE A 385 -48.02 -5.19 -17.78
CA ILE A 385 -48.97 -6.02 -18.53
C ILE A 385 -48.75 -7.47 -18.14
N VAL A 386 -49.82 -8.13 -17.69
CA VAL A 386 -49.77 -9.55 -17.33
C VAL A 386 -50.03 -10.41 -18.57
N VAL A 387 -49.09 -11.28 -18.94
CA VAL A 387 -49.32 -12.28 -20.00
C VAL A 387 -49.91 -13.54 -19.38
N THR A 388 -51.10 -13.91 -19.83
CA THR A 388 -51.94 -14.97 -19.25
C THR A 388 -52.07 -16.19 -20.18
N ASP A 389 -52.68 -17.26 -19.67
CA ASP A 389 -52.99 -18.52 -20.37
C ASP A 389 -51.77 -19.34 -20.85
N ALA A 390 -50.58 -19.08 -20.30
CA ALA A 390 -49.40 -19.90 -20.53
C ALA A 390 -49.35 -21.13 -19.61
N SER A 391 -48.77 -22.22 -20.11
CA SER A 391 -48.59 -23.47 -19.34
C SER A 391 -47.37 -23.40 -18.43
N SER A 392 -47.39 -24.07 -17.28
CA SER A 392 -46.20 -24.16 -16.41
C SER A 392 -45.31 -25.34 -16.78
N PHE A 393 -43.99 -25.17 -16.64
CA PHE A 393 -43.03 -26.28 -16.72
C PHE A 393 -43.29 -27.32 -15.62
N THR A 394 -42.98 -28.59 -15.89
CA THR A 394 -43.14 -29.68 -14.92
C THR A 394 -41.91 -30.59 -14.85
N GLY A 395 -41.70 -31.25 -13.70
CA GLY A 395 -40.57 -32.17 -13.51
C GLY A 395 -39.20 -31.49 -13.52
N ILE A 396 -39.14 -30.23 -13.07
CA ILE A 396 -37.93 -29.40 -13.11
C ILE A 396 -36.90 -29.91 -12.10
N ASN A 397 -35.70 -30.18 -12.59
CA ASN A 397 -34.51 -30.44 -11.80
C ASN A 397 -33.33 -29.70 -12.43
N ILE A 398 -32.78 -28.73 -11.73
CA ILE A 398 -31.60 -27.96 -12.15
C ILE A 398 -30.50 -28.26 -11.13
N THR A 399 -29.35 -28.71 -11.62
CA THR A 399 -28.19 -29.02 -10.79
C THR A 399 -26.96 -28.37 -11.40
N ALA A 400 -25.97 -28.12 -10.55
CA ALA A 400 -24.68 -27.60 -10.98
C ALA A 400 -23.55 -28.47 -10.42
N SER A 401 -22.41 -28.50 -11.08
CA SER A 401 -21.23 -29.17 -10.54
C SER A 401 -19.96 -28.53 -11.05
N CYS A 402 -18.92 -28.57 -10.23
CA CYS A 402 -17.56 -28.27 -10.64
C CYS A 402 -16.70 -29.51 -10.33
N PRO A 403 -16.69 -30.53 -11.23
CA PRO A 403 -16.09 -31.83 -10.95
C PRO A 403 -14.58 -31.76 -10.70
N SER A 404 -13.90 -30.77 -11.29
CA SER A 404 -12.45 -30.55 -11.14
C SER A 404 -12.02 -30.29 -9.69
N VAL A 405 -12.94 -29.84 -8.84
CA VAL A 405 -12.71 -29.55 -7.41
C VAL A 405 -13.71 -30.25 -6.49
N GLY A 406 -14.54 -31.16 -7.02
CA GLY A 406 -15.45 -31.98 -6.24
C GLY A 406 -16.69 -31.26 -5.70
N LEU A 407 -17.10 -30.13 -6.28
CA LEU A 407 -18.33 -29.43 -5.88
C LEU A 407 -19.59 -29.96 -6.60
N THR A 408 -20.69 -30.04 -5.85
CA THR A 408 -22.03 -30.39 -6.31
C THR A 408 -23.03 -29.32 -5.88
N ASP A 409 -24.05 -29.06 -6.70
CA ASP A 409 -25.08 -28.02 -6.54
C ASP A 409 -24.55 -26.59 -6.38
N THR A 410 -23.27 -26.38 -6.70
CA THR A 410 -22.54 -25.12 -6.56
C THR A 410 -21.42 -25.07 -7.58
N LEU A 411 -21.09 -23.88 -8.06
CA LEU A 411 -19.99 -23.62 -8.98
C LEU A 411 -18.87 -22.86 -8.26
N ALA A 412 -17.64 -23.01 -8.77
CA ALA A 412 -16.50 -22.26 -8.28
C ALA A 412 -16.09 -21.17 -9.28
N VAL A 413 -15.78 -19.98 -8.78
CA VAL A 413 -15.27 -18.87 -9.61
C VAL A 413 -13.96 -19.26 -10.30
N GLY A 414 -13.82 -18.89 -11.57
CA GLY A 414 -12.62 -19.15 -12.39
C GLY A 414 -12.43 -20.61 -12.81
N LEU A 415 -13.33 -21.53 -12.42
CA LEU A 415 -13.25 -22.94 -12.72
C LEU A 415 -14.39 -23.38 -13.63
N ALA A 416 -14.08 -24.26 -14.59
CA ALA A 416 -15.08 -24.84 -15.46
C ALA A 416 -16.05 -25.71 -14.66
N GLY A 417 -17.34 -25.47 -14.83
CA GLY A 417 -18.41 -26.27 -14.26
C GLY A 417 -19.54 -26.48 -15.25
N THR A 418 -20.49 -27.34 -14.90
CA THR A 418 -21.61 -27.73 -15.76
C THR A 418 -22.92 -27.49 -15.04
N ILE A 419 -23.84 -26.75 -15.66
CA ILE A 419 -25.25 -26.68 -15.26
C ILE A 419 -26.02 -27.72 -16.05
N SER A 420 -26.73 -28.60 -15.36
CA SER A 420 -27.57 -29.63 -15.94
C SER A 420 -29.03 -29.33 -15.64
N THR A 421 -29.85 -29.23 -16.69
CA THR A 421 -31.31 -29.03 -16.58
C THR A 421 -32.01 -30.30 -17.03
N THR A 422 -33.01 -30.76 -16.29
CA THR A 422 -33.92 -31.83 -16.68
C THR A 422 -35.35 -31.37 -16.43
N ILE A 423 -36.19 -31.40 -17.46
CA ILE A 423 -37.61 -31.03 -17.40
C ILE A 423 -38.45 -32.04 -18.20
N ASN A 424 -39.79 -32.01 -18.14
CA ASN A 424 -40.63 -32.92 -18.92
C ASN A 424 -40.80 -32.47 -20.39
N GLU A 425 -40.61 -31.20 -20.66
CA GLU A 425 -40.79 -30.58 -21.96
C GLU A 425 -39.52 -30.69 -22.82
N THR A 426 -39.67 -30.65 -24.14
CA THR A 426 -38.54 -30.59 -25.09
C THR A 426 -38.54 -29.28 -25.86
N ASN A 427 -37.43 -28.92 -26.51
CA ASN A 427 -37.30 -27.68 -27.29
C ASN A 427 -37.61 -26.44 -26.42
N TYR A 428 -36.76 -26.20 -25.43
CA TYR A 428 -36.78 -25.03 -24.55
C TYR A 428 -35.42 -24.33 -24.59
N ASN A 429 -35.39 -23.08 -24.16
CA ASN A 429 -34.16 -22.32 -24.01
C ASN A 429 -33.81 -22.18 -22.52
N VAL A 430 -32.52 -22.16 -22.22
CA VAL A 430 -31.96 -21.86 -20.90
C VAL A 430 -31.15 -20.58 -21.03
N LYS A 431 -31.62 -19.49 -20.42
CA LYS A 431 -30.87 -18.24 -20.31
C LYS A 431 -30.15 -18.23 -18.97
N LEU A 432 -28.85 -17.92 -18.98
CA LEU A 432 -28.00 -17.82 -17.81
C LEU A 432 -27.58 -16.35 -17.63
N LEU A 433 -27.82 -15.80 -16.45
CA LEU A 433 -27.48 -14.41 -16.10
C LEU A 433 -26.73 -14.33 -14.78
N GLY A 434 -25.69 -13.50 -14.72
CA GLY A 434 -24.92 -13.22 -13.49
C GLY A 434 -23.56 -13.90 -13.45
N CYS A 435 -22.72 -13.51 -12.49
CA CYS A 435 -21.35 -14.01 -12.33
C CYS A 435 -20.48 -13.89 -13.61
N GLY A 436 -20.74 -12.84 -14.39
CA GLY A 436 -20.18 -12.53 -15.71
C GLY A 436 -20.57 -13.49 -16.85
N ILE A 437 -21.67 -14.22 -16.67
CA ILE A 437 -22.35 -14.98 -17.72
C ILE A 437 -23.61 -14.22 -18.15
N ASP A 438 -23.79 -14.01 -19.46
CA ASP A 438 -25.05 -13.61 -20.09
C ASP A 438 -25.18 -14.34 -21.43
N THR A 439 -25.82 -15.50 -21.41
CA THR A 439 -25.90 -16.39 -22.57
C THR A 439 -27.21 -17.16 -22.61
N ILE A 440 -27.61 -17.60 -23.80
CA ILE A 440 -28.81 -18.42 -24.01
C ILE A 440 -28.48 -19.69 -24.80
N PHE A 441 -28.99 -20.82 -24.34
CA PHE A 441 -28.78 -22.14 -24.93
C PHE A 441 -30.11 -22.79 -25.30
N THR A 442 -30.19 -23.42 -26.47
CA THR A 442 -31.37 -24.19 -26.88
C THR A 442 -31.18 -25.68 -26.58
N VAL A 443 -32.10 -26.25 -25.81
CA VAL A 443 -32.14 -27.67 -25.48
C VAL A 443 -33.24 -28.35 -26.31
N THR A 444 -32.84 -29.27 -27.19
CA THR A 444 -33.75 -29.99 -28.10
C THR A 444 -34.44 -31.18 -27.43
N GLY A 445 -33.77 -31.82 -26.47
CA GLY A 445 -34.31 -32.91 -25.65
C GLY A 445 -35.00 -32.40 -24.38
N ASN A 446 -35.17 -33.30 -23.42
CA ASN A 446 -35.71 -33.00 -22.09
C ASN A 446 -34.60 -32.81 -21.03
N THR A 447 -33.34 -32.84 -21.45
CA THR A 447 -32.16 -32.62 -20.62
C THR A 447 -31.11 -31.84 -21.40
N GLY A 448 -30.50 -30.84 -20.76
CA GLY A 448 -29.43 -30.04 -21.33
C GLY A 448 -28.28 -29.86 -20.34
N ASN A 449 -27.05 -30.06 -20.81
CA ASN A 449 -25.82 -29.84 -20.04
C ASN A 449 -25.08 -28.65 -20.68
N ILE A 450 -24.75 -27.67 -19.85
CA ILE A 450 -24.20 -26.39 -20.29
C ILE A 450 -22.92 -26.15 -19.51
N ASP A 451 -21.79 -26.17 -20.22
CA ASP A 451 -20.47 -25.90 -19.63
C ASP A 451 -20.23 -24.40 -19.58
N ILE A 452 -19.84 -23.91 -18.40
CA ILE A 452 -19.59 -22.50 -18.12
C ILE A 452 -18.36 -22.32 -17.23
N THR A 453 -17.82 -21.11 -17.22
CA THR A 453 -16.75 -20.70 -16.29
C THR A 453 -17.13 -19.34 -15.71
N PRO A 454 -17.71 -19.29 -14.50
CA PRO A 454 -18.05 -18.04 -13.85
C PRO A 454 -16.81 -17.18 -13.59
N VAL A 455 -16.91 -15.86 -13.70
CA VAL A 455 -15.77 -14.94 -13.52
C VAL A 455 -15.84 -14.14 -12.22
N SER A 456 -16.98 -14.17 -11.52
CA SER A 456 -17.16 -13.56 -10.21
C SER A 456 -18.04 -14.42 -9.30
N THR A 457 -17.98 -14.19 -7.99
CA THR A 457 -18.84 -14.83 -6.99
C THR A 457 -20.25 -14.25 -7.00
N GLY A 458 -21.22 -15.00 -6.48
CA GLY A 458 -22.62 -14.55 -6.37
C GLY A 458 -23.59 -15.67 -6.70
N SER A 459 -24.53 -15.41 -7.59
CA SER A 459 -25.42 -16.43 -8.12
C SER A 459 -25.62 -16.26 -9.62
N ILE A 460 -25.78 -17.38 -10.32
CA ILE A 460 -26.24 -17.41 -11.70
C ILE A 460 -27.73 -17.70 -11.67
N GLU A 461 -28.52 -16.79 -12.24
CA GLU A 461 -29.93 -17.01 -12.51
C GLU A 461 -30.08 -17.89 -13.76
N VAL A 462 -30.66 -19.06 -13.57
CA VAL A 462 -30.98 -20.04 -14.61
C VAL A 462 -32.45 -19.88 -14.98
N ILE A 463 -32.73 -19.46 -16.20
CA ILE A 463 -34.07 -19.06 -16.64
C ILE A 463 -34.51 -19.97 -17.78
N LEU A 464 -35.62 -20.69 -17.58
CA LEU A 464 -36.22 -21.57 -18.57
C LEU A 464 -37.26 -20.80 -19.39
N LEU A 465 -37.07 -20.80 -20.71
CA LEU A 465 -37.90 -20.07 -21.67
C LEU A 465 -38.44 -21.03 -22.72
N LYS A 466 -39.77 -21.08 -22.91
CA LYS A 466 -40.39 -21.88 -23.96
C LYS A 466 -41.68 -21.22 -24.43
N SER A 467 -41.83 -21.08 -25.75
CA SER A 467 -43.02 -20.45 -26.34
C SER A 467 -44.32 -21.14 -25.87
N GLY A 468 -45.26 -20.36 -25.33
CA GLY A 468 -46.51 -20.83 -24.73
C GLY A 468 -46.42 -21.25 -23.25
N TYR A 469 -45.27 -21.08 -22.59
CA TYR A 469 -45.05 -21.46 -21.20
C TYR A 469 -44.73 -20.24 -20.30
N ASN A 470 -45.08 -20.35 -19.02
CA ASN A 470 -44.64 -19.43 -17.97
C ASN A 470 -43.12 -19.52 -17.80
N ILE A 471 -42.49 -18.38 -17.52
CA ILE A 471 -41.05 -18.35 -17.19
C ILE A 471 -40.83 -19.03 -15.85
N TYR A 472 -39.77 -19.84 -15.76
CA TYR A 472 -39.26 -20.38 -14.50
C TYR A 472 -37.82 -19.93 -14.32
N ASN A 473 -37.45 -19.53 -13.11
CA ASN A 473 -36.09 -19.16 -12.76
C ASN A 473 -35.64 -19.81 -11.45
N GLU A 474 -34.35 -20.12 -11.37
CA GLU A 474 -33.69 -20.69 -10.19
C GLU A 474 -32.27 -20.13 -10.08
N PHE A 475 -31.73 -20.01 -8.86
CA PHE A 475 -30.41 -19.44 -8.63
C PHE A 475 -29.41 -20.53 -8.25
N ILE A 476 -28.28 -20.58 -8.97
CA ILE A 476 -27.15 -21.45 -8.65
C ILE A 476 -26.04 -20.61 -8.00
N PRO A 477 -25.57 -20.94 -6.79
CA PRO A 477 -24.50 -20.21 -6.14
C PRO A 477 -23.16 -20.40 -6.84
N VAL A 478 -22.37 -19.32 -6.89
CA VAL A 478 -20.97 -19.31 -7.32
C VAL A 478 -20.11 -18.81 -6.17
N VAL A 479 -19.16 -19.63 -5.72
CA VAL A 479 -18.35 -19.37 -4.52
C VAL A 479 -16.86 -19.46 -4.82
N GLU A 480 -16.06 -18.93 -3.90
CA GLU A 480 -14.67 -19.34 -3.77
C GLU A 480 -14.61 -20.67 -3.02
N ALA A 481 -14.11 -21.71 -3.69
CA ALA A 481 -14.02 -23.04 -3.13
C ALA A 481 -12.68 -23.20 -2.40
N TYR A 482 -12.69 -23.68 -1.16
CA TYR A 482 -11.47 -23.86 -0.36
C TYR A 482 -11.26 -25.32 0.06
N GLY A 483 -9.98 -25.71 0.12
CA GLY A 483 -9.55 -27.02 0.59
C GLY A 483 -8.36 -26.90 1.55
N THR A 484 -8.21 -27.90 2.43
CA THR A 484 -7.02 -28.07 3.29
C THR A 484 -6.04 -29.02 2.62
N LEU A 485 -4.74 -28.81 2.84
CA LEU A 485 -3.68 -29.62 2.26
C LEU A 485 -2.67 -30.05 3.33
N SER A 486 -2.46 -31.35 3.45
CA SER A 486 -1.45 -31.94 4.31
C SER A 486 -0.76 -33.12 3.63
N GLY A 487 0.32 -33.63 4.21
CA GLY A 487 0.96 -34.85 3.74
C GLY A 487 2.21 -35.20 4.52
N ILE A 488 2.88 -36.28 4.13
CA ILE A 488 4.14 -36.72 4.72
C ILE A 488 5.25 -36.71 3.68
N ILE A 489 6.40 -36.14 4.06
CA ILE A 489 7.63 -36.15 3.26
C ILE A 489 8.51 -37.33 3.68
N THR A 490 8.87 -38.17 2.71
CA THR A 490 9.72 -39.35 2.94
C THR A 490 10.89 -39.43 1.97
N ASP A 491 11.92 -40.19 2.31
CA ASP A 491 13.00 -40.57 1.40
C ASP A 491 12.63 -41.82 0.55
N THR A 492 13.54 -42.23 -0.32
CA THR A 492 13.38 -43.43 -1.17
C THR A 492 13.32 -44.76 -0.40
N LEU A 493 13.63 -44.74 0.91
CA LEU A 493 13.55 -45.87 1.83
C LEU A 493 12.37 -45.75 2.81
N SER A 494 11.49 -44.76 2.60
CA SER A 494 10.34 -44.44 3.44
C SER A 494 10.67 -43.94 4.85
N ASN A 495 11.88 -43.41 5.07
CA ASN A 495 12.19 -42.65 6.28
C ASN A 495 11.58 -41.25 6.16
N THR A 496 11.02 -40.74 7.26
CA THR A 496 10.43 -39.40 7.31
C THR A 496 11.51 -38.32 7.33
N ILE A 497 11.30 -37.23 6.59
CA ILE A 497 12.30 -36.16 6.46
C ILE A 497 11.80 -34.88 7.17
N PRO A 498 12.44 -34.45 8.27
CA PRO A 498 12.09 -33.20 8.95
C PRO A 498 12.73 -31.97 8.30
N ASP A 499 12.15 -30.80 8.61
CA ASP A 499 12.62 -29.46 8.24
C ASP A 499 12.81 -29.29 6.72
N VAL A 500 11.98 -29.95 5.91
CA VAL A 500 11.92 -29.72 4.47
C VAL A 500 11.13 -28.44 4.25
N SER A 501 11.66 -27.48 3.50
CA SER A 501 10.88 -26.31 3.06
C SER A 501 9.98 -26.72 1.90
N ILE A 502 8.67 -26.50 2.04
CA ILE A 502 7.64 -26.79 1.05
C ILE A 502 6.94 -25.49 0.67
N LYS A 503 7.10 -25.09 -0.59
CA LYS A 503 6.49 -23.89 -1.16
C LYS A 503 5.49 -24.25 -2.24
N GLY A 504 4.26 -23.74 -2.15
CA GLY A 504 3.21 -23.92 -3.14
C GLY A 504 2.92 -22.64 -3.91
N TYR A 505 2.75 -22.76 -5.23
CA TYR A 505 2.37 -21.68 -6.13
C TYR A 505 1.16 -22.08 -6.98
N PRO A 506 0.32 -21.12 -7.42
CA PRO A 506 -0.70 -21.42 -8.41
C PRO A 506 -0.05 -22.02 -9.66
N TYR A 507 -0.67 -23.04 -10.25
CA TYR A 507 -0.09 -23.78 -11.36
C TYR A 507 0.29 -22.89 -12.55
N GLY A 508 1.53 -23.04 -13.03
CA GLY A 508 2.08 -22.28 -14.16
C GLY A 508 2.57 -20.88 -13.81
N SER A 509 2.66 -20.53 -12.53
CA SER A 509 3.14 -19.23 -12.09
C SER A 509 4.64 -19.03 -12.36
N ASP A 510 5.03 -17.80 -12.69
CA ASP A 510 6.43 -17.39 -12.67
C ASP A 510 6.84 -17.12 -11.21
N THR A 511 7.60 -18.04 -10.63
CA THR A 511 8.03 -17.98 -9.22
C THR A 511 9.02 -16.86 -8.93
N SER A 512 9.52 -16.14 -9.96
CA SER A 512 10.39 -14.97 -9.76
C SER A 512 9.62 -13.70 -9.38
N VAL A 513 8.32 -13.66 -9.67
CA VAL A 513 7.44 -12.50 -9.42
C VAL A 513 6.18 -12.85 -8.63
N THR A 514 5.79 -14.12 -8.60
CA THR A 514 4.60 -14.58 -7.89
C THR A 514 4.98 -14.99 -6.48
N SER A 515 4.27 -14.48 -5.46
CA SER A 515 4.42 -14.93 -4.09
C SER A 515 3.90 -16.37 -3.92
N THR A 516 4.46 -17.09 -2.96
CA THR A 516 3.95 -18.41 -2.57
C THR A 516 2.54 -18.30 -2.02
N THR A 517 1.66 -19.22 -2.40
CA THR A 517 0.35 -19.42 -1.73
C THR A 517 0.55 -19.96 -0.32
N PHE A 518 1.52 -20.85 -0.13
CA PHE A 518 1.93 -21.34 1.18
C PHE A 518 3.43 -21.63 1.21
N ASP A 519 4.03 -21.45 2.37
CA ASP A 519 5.44 -21.75 2.67
C ASP A 519 5.47 -22.38 4.07
N VAL A 520 5.68 -23.69 4.13
CA VAL A 520 5.63 -24.48 5.36
C VAL A 520 6.85 -25.36 5.48
N MET A 521 7.12 -25.85 6.69
CA MET A 521 8.15 -26.85 6.92
C MET A 521 7.56 -28.16 7.43
N SER A 522 8.17 -29.28 7.05
CA SER A 522 7.83 -30.58 7.65
C SER A 522 8.34 -30.68 9.10
N ASP A 523 7.54 -31.29 9.97
CA ASP A 523 7.90 -31.50 11.37
C ASP A 523 8.84 -32.72 11.56
N THR A 524 9.15 -33.07 12.81
CA THR A 524 10.01 -34.22 13.15
C THR A 524 9.53 -35.57 12.61
N SER A 525 8.25 -35.70 12.29
CA SER A 525 7.63 -36.88 11.70
C SER A 525 7.52 -36.80 10.17
N GLY A 526 8.11 -35.77 9.56
CA GLY A 526 8.00 -35.49 8.12
C GLY A 526 6.62 -34.99 7.71
N TYR A 527 5.70 -34.77 8.66
CA TYR A 527 4.36 -34.27 8.37
C TYR A 527 4.40 -32.78 8.07
N TYR A 528 3.67 -32.36 7.05
CA TYR A 528 3.43 -30.96 6.76
C TYR A 528 1.93 -30.69 6.67
N ASN A 529 1.54 -29.50 7.09
CA ASN A 529 0.17 -29.02 7.03
C ASN A 529 0.14 -27.55 6.64
N VAL A 530 -0.62 -27.23 5.59
CA VAL A 530 -0.93 -25.84 5.28
C VAL A 530 -1.98 -25.37 6.29
N PRO A 531 -1.68 -24.36 7.14
CA PRO A 531 -2.53 -24.02 8.28
C PRO A 531 -3.90 -23.47 7.86
N ASP A 532 -3.93 -22.69 6.79
CA ASP A 532 -5.15 -22.12 6.24
C ASP A 532 -5.68 -22.96 5.09
N SER A 533 -7.00 -22.94 4.90
CA SER A 533 -7.59 -23.50 3.68
C SER A 533 -7.21 -22.61 2.49
N ILE A 534 -6.74 -23.23 1.41
CA ILE A 534 -6.34 -22.55 0.18
C ILE A 534 -7.38 -22.78 -0.90
N LEU A 535 -7.41 -21.89 -1.90
CA LEU A 535 -8.34 -22.00 -3.03
C LEU A 535 -8.20 -23.38 -3.71
N CYS A 536 -9.32 -23.96 -4.10
CA CYS A 536 -9.31 -25.20 -4.85
C CYS A 536 -8.76 -24.93 -6.26
N GLY A 537 -7.91 -25.82 -6.74
CA GLY A 537 -7.19 -25.60 -8.00
C GLY A 537 -5.90 -26.40 -8.07
N LYS A 538 -5.17 -26.22 -9.17
CA LYS A 538 -3.88 -26.89 -9.40
C LYS A 538 -2.74 -26.02 -8.87
N TYR A 539 -1.76 -26.66 -8.23
CA TYR A 539 -0.59 -26.02 -7.63
C TYR A 539 0.71 -26.69 -8.06
N ASP A 540 1.75 -25.88 -8.24
CA ASP A 540 3.14 -26.31 -8.34
C ASP A 540 3.77 -26.29 -6.94
N ILE A 541 4.41 -27.38 -6.54
CA ILE A 541 5.02 -27.57 -5.22
C ILE A 541 6.51 -27.76 -5.36
N TYR A 542 7.27 -26.93 -4.65
CA TYR A 542 8.73 -26.95 -4.61
C TYR A 542 9.20 -27.36 -3.23
N LEU A 543 10.12 -28.32 -3.19
CA LEU A 543 10.69 -28.85 -1.95
C LEU A 543 12.20 -28.65 -1.94
N MET A 544 12.71 -28.10 -0.85
CA MET A 544 14.13 -27.88 -0.64
C MET A 544 14.57 -28.38 0.75
N LYS A 545 15.62 -29.20 0.76
CA LYS A 545 16.29 -29.64 1.97
C LYS A 545 17.75 -29.96 1.65
N PHE A 546 18.67 -29.38 2.42
CA PHE A 546 20.08 -29.72 2.33
C PHE A 546 20.29 -31.23 2.51
N GLY A 547 21.13 -31.84 1.66
CA GLY A 547 21.34 -33.28 1.63
C GLY A 547 20.35 -34.06 0.74
N TYR A 548 19.38 -33.39 0.12
CA TYR A 548 18.43 -33.99 -0.83
C TYR A 548 18.43 -33.23 -2.16
N ILE A 549 18.11 -33.92 -3.25
CA ILE A 549 17.89 -33.30 -4.55
C ILE A 549 16.58 -32.49 -4.46
N SER A 550 16.64 -31.20 -4.79
CA SER A 550 15.44 -30.34 -4.84
C SER A 550 14.38 -30.96 -5.75
N LYS A 551 13.13 -30.93 -5.30
CA LYS A 551 12.02 -31.55 -6.02
C LYS A 551 10.99 -30.52 -6.43
N HIS A 552 10.43 -30.72 -7.61
CA HIS A 552 9.26 -30.02 -8.13
C HIS A 552 8.18 -31.07 -8.43
N ASP A 553 6.96 -30.83 -7.96
CA ASP A 553 5.80 -31.71 -8.16
C ASP A 553 4.53 -30.86 -8.36
N THR A 554 3.41 -31.48 -8.74
CA THR A 554 2.13 -30.78 -8.91
C THR A 554 1.00 -31.52 -8.20
N THR A 555 0.07 -30.79 -7.59
CA THR A 555 -1.13 -31.36 -6.98
C THR A 555 -2.38 -30.54 -7.31
N THR A 556 -3.56 -31.16 -7.16
CA THR A 556 -4.84 -30.46 -7.25
C THR A 556 -5.49 -30.46 -5.87
N VAL A 557 -5.76 -29.28 -5.34
CA VAL A 557 -6.52 -29.09 -4.11
C VAL A 557 -8.00 -29.14 -4.45
N LEU A 558 -8.69 -30.15 -3.93
CA LEU A 558 -10.14 -30.32 -4.02
C LEU A 558 -10.82 -29.65 -2.83
N TYR A 559 -12.13 -29.47 -2.93
CA TYR A 559 -12.94 -29.00 -1.80
C TYR A 559 -12.85 -29.97 -0.63
N GLY A 560 -12.63 -29.43 0.58
CA GLY A 560 -12.47 -30.24 1.79
C GLY A 560 -11.02 -30.68 2.06
N ALA A 561 -10.81 -31.91 2.53
CA ALA A 561 -9.51 -32.38 2.98
C ALA A 561 -8.70 -33.08 1.88
N ASN A 562 -7.45 -32.66 1.69
CA ASN A 562 -6.53 -33.23 0.71
C ASN A 562 -5.27 -33.75 1.41
N ASN A 563 -4.88 -34.97 1.06
CA ASN A 563 -3.61 -35.56 1.48
C ASN A 563 -2.69 -35.77 0.28
N PHE A 564 -1.45 -35.27 0.35
CA PHE A 564 -0.46 -35.36 -0.71
C PHE A 564 0.91 -35.73 -0.15
N ASP A 565 1.24 -37.02 -0.17
CA ASP A 565 2.54 -37.51 0.30
C ASP A 565 3.58 -37.37 -0.80
N ILE A 566 4.79 -36.93 -0.43
CA ILE A 566 5.86 -36.63 -1.40
C ILE A 566 7.13 -37.35 -1.00
N GLN A 567 7.74 -38.04 -1.96
CA GLN A 567 9.04 -38.69 -1.78
C GLN A 567 10.17 -37.83 -2.38
N MET A 568 11.22 -37.59 -1.61
CA MET A 568 12.47 -36.93 -2.03
C MET A 568 13.62 -37.93 -2.17
N VAL A 569 14.61 -37.58 -2.99
CA VAL A 569 15.80 -38.42 -3.24
C VAL A 569 17.01 -37.80 -2.54
N PRO A 570 17.74 -38.55 -1.67
CA PRO A 570 18.98 -38.07 -1.10
C PRO A 570 19.99 -37.64 -2.17
N ALA A 571 20.70 -36.55 -1.93
CA ALA A 571 21.77 -36.11 -2.83
C ALA A 571 22.93 -37.13 -2.81
N PRO A 572 23.56 -37.40 -3.96
CA PRO A 572 24.80 -38.17 -3.98
C PRO A 572 25.87 -37.52 -3.09
N SER A 573 26.86 -38.31 -2.67
CA SER A 573 27.98 -37.84 -1.85
C SER A 573 29.32 -38.15 -2.51
N GLY A 574 30.29 -37.26 -2.30
CA GLY A 574 31.65 -37.38 -2.79
C GLY A 574 32.67 -37.19 -1.67
N ILE A 575 33.92 -37.56 -1.92
CA ILE A 575 35.01 -37.45 -0.95
C ILE A 575 35.83 -36.19 -1.24
N LEU A 576 35.86 -35.25 -0.29
CA LEU A 576 36.84 -34.17 -0.28
C LEU A 576 38.09 -34.65 0.46
N TYR A 577 39.27 -34.55 -0.17
CA TYR A 577 40.53 -35.00 0.42
C TYR A 577 41.71 -34.17 -0.06
N GLY A 578 42.84 -34.26 0.63
CA GLY A 578 44.08 -33.63 0.21
C GLY A 578 45.12 -33.59 1.33
N ILE A 579 46.07 -32.69 1.21
CA ILE A 579 47.09 -32.43 2.25
C ILE A 579 47.04 -31.01 2.78
N VAL A 580 47.49 -30.83 4.03
CA VAL A 580 47.76 -29.52 4.63
C VAL A 580 49.24 -29.41 4.95
N ILE A 581 49.92 -28.46 4.30
CA ILE A 581 51.36 -28.20 4.44
C ILE A 581 51.61 -26.72 4.70
N ASP A 582 52.82 -26.35 5.12
CA ASP A 582 53.26 -24.95 5.13
C ASP A 582 53.98 -24.52 3.84
N THR A 583 54.39 -23.25 3.78
CA THR A 583 55.15 -22.67 2.66
C THR A 583 56.53 -23.30 2.43
N SER A 584 57.07 -24.03 3.42
CA SER A 584 58.30 -24.82 3.31
C SER A 584 58.07 -26.27 2.87
N GLY A 585 56.80 -26.70 2.81
CA GLY A 585 56.40 -28.07 2.50
C GLY A 585 56.29 -28.99 3.73
N THR A 586 56.34 -28.44 4.94
CA THR A 586 56.20 -29.22 6.18
C THR A 586 54.73 -29.61 6.40
N PRO A 587 54.41 -30.90 6.59
CA PRO A 587 53.05 -31.35 6.92
C PRO A 587 52.52 -30.83 8.25
N LEU A 588 51.23 -30.46 8.29
CA LEU A 588 50.60 -29.85 9.47
C LEU A 588 49.46 -30.70 10.05
N ASN A 589 49.30 -30.63 11.39
CA ASN A 589 48.06 -31.00 12.07
C ASN A 589 47.14 -29.78 12.09
N ALA A 590 46.13 -29.77 11.23
CA ALA A 590 45.17 -28.69 11.09
C ALA A 590 43.75 -29.19 11.39
N ASN A 591 42.90 -28.29 11.88
CA ASN A 591 41.46 -28.48 11.91
C ASN A 591 40.86 -27.96 10.60
N ILE A 592 40.01 -28.75 9.97
CA ILE A 592 39.29 -28.44 8.75
C ILE A 592 37.80 -28.40 9.09
N SER A 593 37.24 -27.20 9.18
CA SER A 593 35.82 -26.97 9.43
C SER A 593 35.10 -26.68 8.11
N ILE A 594 33.99 -27.37 7.84
CA ILE A 594 33.25 -27.31 6.58
C ILE A 594 31.88 -26.72 6.86
N TYR A 595 31.63 -25.53 6.32
CA TYR A 595 30.39 -24.79 6.45
C TYR A 595 29.59 -24.88 5.17
N ARG A 596 28.26 -24.86 5.27
CA ARG A 596 27.41 -24.77 4.08
C ARG A 596 27.53 -23.37 3.47
N SER A 597 27.60 -23.27 2.15
CA SER A 597 27.72 -21.95 1.50
C SER A 597 26.43 -21.13 1.52
N ASP A 598 25.27 -21.75 1.75
CA ASP A 598 23.96 -21.09 1.71
C ASP A 598 23.62 -20.34 3.00
N ASP A 599 23.99 -20.87 4.16
CA ASP A 599 23.70 -20.26 5.48
C ASP A 599 24.92 -20.12 6.41
N LEU A 600 26.12 -20.55 5.96
CA LEU A 600 27.36 -20.57 6.75
C LEU A 600 27.25 -21.35 8.06
N SER A 601 26.28 -22.26 8.20
CA SER A 601 26.21 -23.17 9.34
C SER A 601 27.28 -24.26 9.20
N LEU A 602 27.89 -24.66 10.33
CA LEU A 602 28.88 -25.73 10.35
C LEU A 602 28.19 -27.06 10.00
N TYR A 603 28.61 -27.68 8.90
CA TYR A 603 28.10 -28.99 8.50
C TYR A 603 28.88 -30.13 9.18
N THR A 604 30.22 -30.09 9.09
CA THR A 604 31.08 -31.10 9.69
C THR A 604 32.51 -30.58 9.84
N GLN A 605 33.35 -31.35 10.52
CA GLN A 605 34.78 -31.05 10.69
C GLN A 605 35.62 -32.32 10.57
N THR A 606 36.86 -32.17 10.13
CA THR A 606 37.89 -33.21 10.11
C THR A 606 39.25 -32.62 10.48
N THR A 607 40.28 -33.43 10.57
CA THR A 607 41.66 -32.99 10.88
C THR A 607 42.65 -33.56 9.89
N SER A 608 43.73 -32.84 9.62
CA SER A 608 44.89 -33.38 8.91
C SER A 608 45.88 -34.04 9.86
N ASP A 609 46.61 -35.03 9.36
CA ASP A 609 47.62 -35.75 10.14
C ASP A 609 49.03 -35.51 9.60
N SER A 610 49.81 -34.67 10.29
CA SER A 610 51.21 -34.37 9.98
C SER A 610 52.12 -35.59 9.95
N ALA A 611 51.86 -36.61 10.77
CA ALA A 611 52.65 -37.85 10.78
C ALA A 611 52.42 -38.70 9.53
N LEU A 612 51.27 -38.49 8.86
CA LEU A 612 50.90 -39.11 7.59
C LEU A 612 51.06 -38.16 6.40
N GLY A 613 51.89 -37.12 6.51
CA GLY A 613 52.15 -36.19 5.40
C GLY A 613 51.09 -35.08 5.24
N GLY A 614 50.28 -34.84 6.28
CA GLY A 614 49.30 -33.76 6.32
C GLY A 614 47.97 -34.15 5.69
N ILE A 615 47.70 -35.45 5.50
CA ILE A 615 46.52 -35.94 4.77
C ILE A 615 45.25 -35.70 5.57
N TYR A 616 44.18 -35.30 4.89
CA TYR A 616 42.82 -35.25 5.40
C TYR A 616 41.81 -35.85 4.39
N SER A 617 40.65 -36.30 4.88
CA SER A 617 39.55 -36.79 4.05
C SER A 617 38.21 -36.66 4.76
N VAL A 618 37.14 -36.37 4.02
CA VAL A 618 35.77 -36.25 4.51
C VAL A 618 34.77 -36.54 3.39
N THR A 619 33.66 -37.22 3.71
CA THR A 619 32.57 -37.46 2.75
C THR A 619 31.51 -36.38 2.90
N LEU A 620 31.11 -35.76 1.79
CA LEU A 620 30.19 -34.62 1.75
C LEU A 620 29.12 -34.85 0.65
N PRO A 621 27.84 -34.52 0.93
CA PRO A 621 26.80 -34.44 -0.11
C PRO A 621 27.15 -33.43 -1.22
N TYR A 622 26.57 -33.61 -2.40
CA TYR A 622 26.83 -32.75 -3.56
C TYR A 622 26.22 -31.35 -3.41
N PHE A 623 26.97 -30.44 -2.79
CA PHE A 623 26.58 -29.06 -2.50
C PHE A 623 27.82 -28.14 -2.52
N SER A 624 27.57 -26.85 -2.36
CA SER A 624 28.61 -25.85 -2.16
C SER A 624 28.91 -25.66 -0.67
N TYR A 625 30.21 -25.55 -0.36
CA TYR A 625 30.73 -25.40 0.99
C TYR A 625 31.79 -24.30 1.07
N GLN A 626 31.91 -23.71 2.25
CA GLN A 626 33.07 -22.92 2.65
C GLN A 626 33.93 -23.75 3.60
N ILE A 627 35.17 -24.02 3.21
CA ILE A 627 36.15 -24.78 4.00
C ILE A 627 37.04 -23.79 4.74
N ARG A 628 37.21 -23.96 6.05
CA ARG A 628 38.12 -23.19 6.90
C ARG A 628 39.18 -24.10 7.49
N VAL A 629 40.45 -23.82 7.21
CA VAL A 629 41.60 -24.62 7.62
C VAL A 629 42.46 -23.82 8.60
N LYS A 630 42.63 -24.36 9.81
CA LYS A 630 43.35 -23.70 10.91
C LYS A 630 44.40 -24.62 11.51
N ALA A 631 45.63 -24.13 11.63
CA ALA A 631 46.71 -24.77 12.38
C ALA A 631 47.39 -23.74 13.32
N PRO A 632 47.94 -24.16 14.47
CA PRO A 632 48.68 -23.27 15.36
C PRO A 632 49.88 -22.63 14.66
N HIS A 633 50.09 -21.32 14.84
CA HIS A 633 51.17 -20.53 14.20
C HIS A 633 51.02 -20.27 12.70
N TYR A 634 49.82 -20.48 12.14
CA TYR A 634 49.54 -20.26 10.73
C TYR A 634 48.27 -19.43 10.51
N LYS A 635 48.25 -18.64 9.43
CA LYS A 635 47.07 -17.88 9.01
C LYS A 635 45.89 -18.83 8.73
N LEU A 636 44.68 -18.44 9.17
CA LEU A 636 43.45 -19.10 8.74
C LEU A 636 43.35 -19.03 7.21
N GLN A 637 43.09 -20.17 6.59
CA GLN A 637 42.78 -20.23 5.17
C GLN A 637 41.31 -20.60 4.98
N THR A 638 40.61 -19.82 4.14
CA THR A 638 39.23 -20.06 3.76
C THR A 638 39.15 -20.34 2.26
N GLN A 639 38.37 -21.34 1.86
CA GLN A 639 38.18 -21.71 0.46
C GLN A 639 36.73 -22.14 0.21
N ASP A 640 36.07 -21.47 -0.73
CA ASP A 640 34.77 -21.91 -1.22
C ASP A 640 34.96 -23.00 -2.29
N THR A 641 34.12 -24.03 -2.26
CA THR A 641 34.14 -25.13 -3.24
C THR A 641 32.76 -25.72 -3.47
N THR A 642 32.60 -26.47 -4.56
CA THR A 642 31.41 -27.25 -4.85
C THR A 642 31.79 -28.72 -5.00
N ILE A 643 31.16 -29.57 -4.20
CA ILE A 643 31.26 -31.02 -4.36
C ILE A 643 30.21 -31.46 -5.38
N SER A 644 30.64 -31.97 -6.52
CA SER A 644 29.75 -32.42 -7.61
C SER A 644 30.22 -33.72 -8.29
N ASN A 645 31.27 -34.34 -7.76
CA ASN A 645 31.90 -35.56 -8.27
C ASN A 645 32.23 -36.51 -7.10
N ASP A 646 32.47 -37.78 -7.40
CA ASP A 646 32.73 -38.83 -6.41
C ASP A 646 33.96 -38.53 -5.52
N SER A 647 34.92 -37.75 -6.03
CA SER A 647 36.07 -37.31 -5.26
C SER A 647 36.61 -35.97 -5.76
N LEU A 648 37.04 -35.10 -4.84
CA LEU A 648 37.67 -33.82 -5.11
C LEU A 648 38.93 -33.68 -4.27
N ASN A 649 40.07 -33.42 -4.92
CA ASN A 649 41.31 -33.12 -4.24
C ASN A 649 41.50 -31.61 -4.08
N ILE A 650 41.73 -31.15 -2.84
CA ILE A 650 42.13 -29.77 -2.54
C ILE A 650 43.27 -29.82 -1.53
N ASP A 651 44.44 -29.32 -1.94
CA ASP A 651 45.58 -29.18 -1.05
C ASP A 651 45.62 -27.76 -0.49
N PHE A 652 45.96 -27.65 0.79
CA PHE A 652 46.06 -26.37 1.50
C PHE A 652 47.50 -26.09 1.89
N GLN A 653 48.00 -24.92 1.49
CA GLN A 653 49.30 -24.41 1.92
C GLN A 653 49.09 -23.23 2.86
N LEU A 654 49.37 -23.43 4.14
CA LEU A 654 49.22 -22.39 5.14
C LEU A 654 50.48 -21.52 5.25
N ILE A 655 50.27 -20.22 5.45
CA ILE A 655 51.34 -19.24 5.61
C ILE A 655 51.67 -19.11 7.11
N PRO A 656 52.93 -19.30 7.52
CA PRO A 656 53.33 -19.06 8.90
C PRO A 656 52.98 -17.63 9.34
N GLN A 657 52.51 -17.48 10.58
CA GLN A 657 52.38 -16.19 11.24
C GLN A 657 53.59 -15.97 12.16
N SER A 658 54.00 -14.71 12.28
CA SER A 658 54.90 -14.26 13.34
C SER A 658 54.14 -14.26 14.68
N GLY A 659 54.86 -14.17 15.79
CA GLY A 659 54.27 -14.12 17.13
C GLY A 659 53.36 -12.91 17.37
N PHE A 660 53.64 -12.07 18.37
CA PHE A 660 52.71 -10.99 18.74
C PHE A 660 53.24 -9.63 18.29
N LEU A 661 52.35 -8.81 17.74
CA LEU A 661 52.61 -7.40 17.47
C LEU A 661 52.12 -6.59 18.67
N VAL A 662 52.99 -5.79 19.28
CA VAL A 662 52.63 -4.83 20.32
C VAL A 662 52.69 -3.43 19.75
N ILE A 663 51.53 -2.78 19.62
CA ILE A 663 51.39 -1.42 19.11
C ILE A 663 51.45 -0.45 20.28
N LYS A 664 52.44 0.46 20.23
CA LYS A 664 52.65 1.51 21.23
C LYS A 664 51.85 2.74 20.84
N ASP A 665 50.78 3.00 21.56
CA ASP A 665 49.93 4.17 21.37
C ASP A 665 49.81 5.01 22.67
N GLY A 666 50.87 5.01 23.47
CA GLY A 666 50.91 5.76 24.72
C GLY A 666 50.99 7.27 24.49
N GLY A 667 50.10 8.02 25.14
CA GLY A 667 50.15 9.49 25.15
C GLY A 667 51.09 10.08 26.20
N THR A 668 51.04 11.40 26.36
CA THR A 668 51.46 12.05 27.62
C THR A 668 50.21 12.32 28.43
N LYS A 669 50.23 12.09 29.75
CA LYS A 669 49.13 12.54 30.63
C LYS A 669 49.09 14.07 30.61
N ALA A 670 48.36 14.65 29.66
CA ALA A 670 48.07 16.06 29.60
C ALA A 670 46.75 16.25 30.35
N TYR A 671 46.83 16.73 31.60
CA TYR A 671 45.64 16.97 32.38
C TYR A 671 44.95 18.24 31.87
N ASP A 672 43.86 18.10 31.13
CA ASP A 672 42.92 19.18 30.92
C ASP A 672 42.28 19.56 32.27
N ASN A 673 42.16 20.86 32.53
CA ASN A 673 41.49 21.37 33.72
C ASN A 673 39.99 21.05 33.64
N LYS A 674 39.55 19.88 34.13
CA LYS A 674 38.13 19.54 34.24
C LYS A 674 37.54 20.09 35.54
N TRP A 675 36.34 20.64 35.45
CA TRP A 675 35.58 21.18 36.58
C TRP A 675 34.95 20.04 37.39
N PHE A 676 35.21 20.01 38.70
CA PHE A 676 34.51 19.12 39.63
C PHE A 676 33.49 19.95 40.41
N GLY A 677 32.25 19.98 39.94
CA GLY A 677 31.24 20.87 40.49
C GLY A 677 31.61 22.35 40.26
N LYS A 678 31.82 23.14 41.32
CA LYS A 678 32.19 24.56 41.24
C LYS A 678 33.68 24.85 41.41
N GLU A 679 34.54 23.83 41.55
CA GLU A 679 36.00 24.01 41.69
C GLU A 679 36.76 23.47 40.47
N LEU A 680 37.67 24.30 39.97
CA LEU A 680 38.66 23.93 38.96
C LEU A 680 39.87 23.30 39.67
N LYS A 681 40.11 22.00 39.49
CA LYS A 681 41.35 21.37 39.97
C LYS A 681 42.43 21.54 38.91
N ILE A 682 43.47 22.31 39.23
CA ILE A 682 44.70 22.42 38.44
C ILE A 682 45.66 21.35 38.97
N ILE A 683 46.04 20.38 38.12
CA ILE A 683 46.89 19.24 38.50
C ILE A 683 48.24 19.29 37.75
N ASP A 684 49.33 19.15 38.50
CA ASP A 684 50.74 19.22 38.06
C ASP A 684 51.09 18.07 37.09
N THR A 685 51.56 18.42 35.90
CA THR A 685 51.97 17.51 34.81
C THR A 685 53.33 16.88 35.08
N ARG A 686 53.36 15.81 35.86
CA ARG A 686 54.58 14.99 35.99
C ARG A 686 54.31 13.49 36.02
N ALA A 687 54.38 12.87 34.84
CA ALA A 687 55.31 11.78 34.53
C ALA A 687 55.04 11.29 33.11
N GLY A 688 56.02 11.48 32.21
CA GLY A 688 56.12 10.63 31.03
C GLY A 688 56.49 9.22 31.48
N ASN A 689 55.76 8.22 31.02
CA ASN A 689 56.33 7.12 30.24
C ASN A 689 55.24 6.13 29.85
N SER A 690 55.22 5.84 28.55
CA SER A 690 54.58 4.75 27.82
C SER A 690 54.98 3.34 28.30
N LYS A 691 55.04 3.11 29.62
CA LYS A 691 55.54 1.84 30.17
C LYS A 691 54.67 0.63 29.84
N SER A 692 53.39 0.81 29.47
CA SER A 692 52.45 -0.31 29.27
C SER A 692 52.92 -1.24 28.14
N ALA A 693 52.93 -0.75 26.90
CA ALA A 693 53.40 -1.50 25.73
C ALA A 693 54.80 -2.10 25.90
N ASP A 694 55.77 -1.31 26.39
CA ASP A 694 57.15 -1.77 26.58
C ASP A 694 57.25 -2.87 27.65
N SER A 695 56.44 -2.80 28.71
CA SER A 695 56.39 -3.84 29.75
C SER A 695 55.69 -5.09 29.23
N ILE A 696 54.58 -4.95 28.51
CA ILE A 696 53.88 -6.07 27.87
C ILE A 696 54.82 -6.82 26.93
N ALA A 697 55.50 -6.10 26.03
CA ALA A 697 56.49 -6.68 25.14
C ALA A 697 57.61 -7.39 25.92
N SER A 698 58.17 -6.76 26.95
CA SER A 698 59.22 -7.37 27.77
C SER A 698 58.76 -8.63 28.50
N TYR A 699 57.55 -8.64 29.08
CA TYR A 699 57.00 -9.80 29.77
C TYR A 699 56.81 -10.97 28.81
N LEU A 700 56.24 -10.71 27.64
CA LEU A 700 56.01 -11.74 26.63
C LEU A 700 57.33 -12.29 26.06
N THR A 701 58.32 -11.43 25.78
CA THR A 701 59.66 -11.88 25.38
C THR A 701 60.31 -12.74 26.46
N ASN A 702 60.18 -12.37 27.75
CA ASN A 702 60.72 -13.17 28.86
C ASN A 702 60.01 -14.52 29.01
N MET A 703 58.75 -14.62 28.57
CA MET A 703 57.99 -15.87 28.51
C MET A 703 58.32 -16.72 27.27
N GLY A 704 59.17 -16.22 26.37
CA GLY A 704 59.63 -16.93 25.18
C GLY A 704 58.80 -16.71 23.93
N TYR A 705 57.92 -15.70 23.90
CA TYR A 705 57.19 -15.32 22.70
C TYR A 705 58.03 -14.43 21.78
N ASP A 706 57.84 -14.59 20.48
CA ASP A 706 58.41 -13.69 19.47
C ASP A 706 57.58 -12.41 19.39
N ILE A 707 58.21 -11.26 19.67
CA ILE A 707 57.52 -9.97 19.77
C ILE A 707 58.10 -8.97 18.79
N VAL A 708 57.21 -8.30 18.06
CA VAL A 708 57.53 -7.09 17.30
C VAL A 708 56.81 -5.93 17.97
N SER A 709 57.50 -4.81 18.15
CA SER A 709 56.87 -3.59 18.63
C SER A 709 56.93 -2.47 17.59
N GLU A 710 55.80 -1.81 17.39
CA GLU A 710 55.65 -0.70 16.43
C GLU A 710 54.96 0.48 17.11
N ASP A 711 55.29 1.70 16.72
CA ASP A 711 54.58 2.89 17.20
C ASP A 711 53.29 3.09 16.38
N ALA A 712 52.18 3.44 17.04
CA ALA A 712 50.87 3.63 16.40
C ALA A 712 50.88 4.66 15.25
N SER A 713 51.78 5.65 15.32
CA SER A 713 51.97 6.65 14.27
C SER A 713 52.63 6.11 12.98
N THR A 714 53.22 4.91 13.02
CA THR A 714 54.02 4.35 11.91
C THR A 714 53.70 2.91 11.55
N THR A 715 52.94 2.21 12.40
CA THR A 715 52.50 0.83 12.11
C THR A 715 51.66 0.78 10.84
N ASN A 716 51.76 -0.34 10.11
CA ASN A 716 51.03 -0.56 8.88
C ASN A 716 49.91 -1.59 9.12
N PRO A 717 48.64 -1.19 9.14
CA PRO A 717 47.51 -2.12 9.33
C PRO A 717 47.49 -3.30 8.35
N ALA A 718 48.01 -3.12 7.14
CA ALA A 718 48.05 -4.19 6.14
C ALA A 718 48.95 -5.37 6.55
N THR A 719 49.91 -5.17 7.47
CA THR A 719 50.80 -6.24 7.96
C THR A 719 50.29 -6.89 9.24
N TRP A 720 49.24 -6.38 9.88
CA TRP A 720 48.73 -6.92 11.15
C TRP A 720 48.30 -8.39 11.05
N SER A 721 47.80 -8.83 9.89
CA SER A 721 47.43 -10.23 9.65
C SER A 721 48.63 -11.19 9.64
N ASP A 722 49.87 -10.69 9.54
CA ASP A 722 51.10 -11.49 9.62
C ASP A 722 51.41 -11.95 11.05
N TYR A 723 50.73 -11.38 12.06
CA TYR A 723 50.91 -11.70 13.47
C TYR A 723 49.73 -12.53 14.01
N GLU A 724 50.01 -13.43 14.95
CA GLU A 724 48.99 -14.27 15.59
C GLU A 724 48.01 -13.45 16.44
N ILE A 725 48.52 -12.43 17.11
CA ILE A 725 47.79 -11.52 17.99
C ILE A 725 48.36 -10.12 17.82
N VAL A 726 47.48 -9.13 17.69
CA VAL A 726 47.81 -7.72 17.85
C VAL A 726 47.43 -7.31 19.28
N ILE A 727 48.35 -6.67 19.97
CA ILE A 727 48.13 -6.05 21.28
C ILE A 727 48.24 -4.55 21.09
N TRP A 728 47.13 -3.85 21.23
CA TRP A 728 47.09 -2.40 21.15
C TRP A 728 47.07 -1.78 22.55
N SER A 729 48.19 -1.16 22.90
CA SER A 729 48.41 -0.47 24.17
C SER A 729 48.17 1.02 24.00
N ALA A 730 46.95 1.49 24.27
CA ALA A 730 46.64 2.92 24.40
C ALA A 730 47.25 3.52 25.67
N GLY A 731 47.43 2.69 26.72
CA GLY A 731 48.04 3.11 27.97
C GLY A 731 47.38 4.37 28.55
N ASN A 732 48.15 5.45 28.63
CA ASN A 732 47.74 6.76 29.18
C ASN A 732 47.32 7.78 28.10
N ASN A 733 47.01 7.34 26.88
CA ASN A 733 46.45 8.20 25.84
C ASN A 733 45.04 8.63 26.25
N THR A 734 44.81 9.94 26.29
CA THR A 734 43.52 10.52 26.74
C THR A 734 42.47 10.63 25.64
N SER A 735 42.83 10.30 24.41
CA SER A 735 41.93 10.32 23.25
C SER A 735 42.32 9.24 22.22
N PRO A 736 42.41 7.97 22.65
CA PRO A 736 43.03 6.89 21.87
C PRO A 736 42.27 6.55 20.59
N LEU A 737 40.99 6.90 20.50
CA LEU A 737 40.12 6.53 19.39
C LEU A 737 39.71 7.73 18.54
N SER A 738 40.20 8.93 18.84
CA SER A 738 39.89 10.16 18.09
C SER A 738 40.12 10.07 16.57
N ASN A 739 41.04 9.23 16.11
CA ASN A 739 41.33 9.01 14.70
C ASN A 739 40.38 7.96 14.07
N ALA A 740 39.48 8.39 13.18
CA ALA A 740 38.53 7.51 12.51
C ALA A 740 39.18 6.42 11.64
N THR A 741 40.30 6.73 10.96
CA THR A 741 41.03 5.74 10.17
C THR A 741 41.61 4.64 11.07
N TRP A 742 42.13 5.01 12.24
CA TRP A 742 42.64 4.04 13.22
C TRP A 742 41.55 3.06 13.67
N ARG A 743 40.36 3.59 13.99
CA ARG A 743 39.19 2.76 14.36
C ARG A 743 38.81 1.79 13.25
N GLN A 744 38.72 2.28 12.01
CA GLN A 744 38.37 1.44 10.87
C GLN A 744 39.39 0.32 10.66
N ASN A 745 40.68 0.60 10.80
CA ASN A 745 41.74 -0.41 10.66
C ASN A 745 41.59 -1.55 11.69
N LEU A 746 41.22 -1.23 12.94
CA LEU A 746 40.98 -2.23 13.98
C LEU A 746 39.70 -3.04 13.70
N ILE A 747 38.63 -2.39 13.24
CA ILE A 747 37.40 -3.07 12.81
C ILE A 747 37.71 -4.06 11.68
N ASP A 748 38.43 -3.61 10.65
CA ASP A 748 38.78 -4.43 9.48
C ASP A 748 39.64 -5.64 9.89
N TYR A 749 40.58 -5.44 10.82
CA TYR A 749 41.41 -6.52 11.35
C TYR A 749 40.60 -7.58 12.10
N VAL A 750 39.73 -7.18 13.03
CA VAL A 750 38.92 -8.10 13.83
C VAL A 750 37.89 -8.83 12.97
N THR A 751 37.19 -8.11 12.09
CA THR A 751 36.20 -8.72 11.17
C THR A 751 36.83 -9.67 10.16
N SER A 752 38.11 -9.50 9.84
CA SER A 752 38.90 -10.44 9.04
C SER A 752 39.39 -11.67 9.83
N GLY A 753 39.01 -11.81 11.10
CA GLY A 753 39.38 -12.91 11.98
C GLY A 753 40.68 -12.68 12.77
N GLY A 754 41.18 -11.45 12.81
CA GLY A 754 42.33 -11.05 13.62
C GLY A 754 42.02 -11.10 15.12
N LYS A 755 43.02 -11.48 15.92
CA LYS A 755 42.88 -11.53 17.39
C LYS A 755 43.49 -10.28 17.99
N LEU A 756 42.69 -9.56 18.76
CA LEU A 756 43.07 -8.27 19.31
C LEU A 756 42.98 -8.30 20.84
N ILE A 757 44.02 -7.81 21.50
CA ILE A 757 43.99 -7.42 22.92
C ILE A 757 44.12 -5.91 22.97
N ILE A 758 43.24 -5.26 23.74
CA ILE A 758 43.23 -3.80 23.89
C ILE A 758 43.44 -3.48 25.37
N GLU A 759 44.32 -2.53 25.66
CA GLU A 759 44.37 -1.94 26.99
C GLU A 759 44.54 -0.42 26.97
N GLY A 760 43.82 0.26 27.86
CA GLY A 760 43.91 1.70 28.09
C GLY A 760 42.80 2.19 29.01
N GLY A 761 43.07 3.25 29.77
CA GLY A 761 42.14 3.77 30.77
C GLY A 761 41.15 4.82 30.28
N GLU A 762 41.10 5.10 28.97
CA GLU A 762 40.09 5.98 28.34
C GLU A 762 39.46 5.33 27.11
N VAL A 763 39.74 4.04 26.85
CA VAL A 763 39.28 3.38 25.62
C VAL A 763 37.76 3.29 25.60
N ALA A 764 37.13 2.91 26.72
CA ALA A 764 35.69 2.79 26.79
C ALA A 764 35.03 4.17 26.87
N TYR A 765 35.59 5.10 27.66
CA TYR A 765 35.08 6.47 27.73
C TYR A 765 35.12 7.18 26.36
N ASP A 766 36.27 7.17 25.68
CA ASP A 766 36.46 7.86 24.40
C ASP A 766 35.53 7.25 23.33
N MET A 767 35.43 5.92 23.30
CA MET A 767 34.58 5.21 22.35
C MET A 767 33.08 5.52 22.56
N ILE A 768 32.59 5.39 23.79
CA ILE A 768 31.15 5.35 24.07
C ILE A 768 30.59 6.76 24.30
N ASN A 769 31.28 7.57 25.11
CA ASN A 769 30.78 8.89 25.51
C ASN A 769 31.30 10.04 24.65
N SER A 770 32.48 9.91 24.04
CA SER A 770 33.06 11.00 23.24
C SER A 770 32.81 10.84 21.73
N ILE A 771 32.96 9.63 21.20
CA ILE A 771 32.90 9.35 19.75
C ILE A 771 31.55 8.75 19.33
N ASN A 772 31.04 7.79 20.11
CA ASN A 772 29.79 7.05 19.86
C ASN A 772 29.72 6.41 18.45
N ASP A 773 30.77 5.69 18.05
CA ASP A 773 30.83 4.95 16.78
C ASP A 773 30.39 3.49 16.95
N SER A 774 29.24 3.18 16.36
CA SER A 774 28.55 1.94 16.63
C SER A 774 29.18 0.69 16.05
N ALA A 775 29.99 0.85 15.00
CA ALA A 775 30.67 -0.27 14.40
C ALA A 775 31.82 -0.74 15.29
N PHE A 776 32.55 0.18 15.93
CA PHE A 776 33.66 -0.19 16.80
C PHE A 776 33.17 -0.83 18.11
N TYR A 777 32.11 -0.30 18.73
CA TYR A 777 31.61 -0.90 19.98
C TYR A 777 31.06 -2.31 19.77
N ASN A 778 30.37 -2.58 18.66
CA ASN A 778 29.78 -3.90 18.37
C ASN A 778 30.78 -4.94 17.88
N ASN A 779 31.80 -4.52 17.11
CA ASN A 779 32.69 -5.48 16.43
C ASN A 779 34.07 -5.59 17.08
N VAL A 780 34.46 -4.66 17.95
CA VAL A 780 35.81 -4.61 18.54
C VAL A 780 35.77 -4.59 20.06
N LEU A 781 35.07 -3.63 20.67
CA LEU A 781 35.07 -3.48 22.14
C LEU A 781 34.10 -4.45 22.85
N HIS A 782 32.98 -4.77 22.21
CA HIS A 782 31.85 -5.51 22.79
C HIS A 782 31.38 -4.94 24.14
N ALA A 783 31.30 -3.60 24.21
CA ALA A 783 30.79 -2.85 25.35
C ALA A 783 29.93 -1.68 24.87
N ASN A 784 28.76 -1.49 25.44
CA ASN A 784 27.77 -0.51 24.98
C ASN A 784 27.52 0.65 25.94
N ASP A 785 28.12 0.62 27.12
CA ASP A 785 28.06 1.73 28.07
C ASP A 785 29.40 1.92 28.80
N TRP A 786 29.67 3.16 29.22
CA TRP A 786 30.75 3.49 30.14
C TRP A 786 30.11 4.08 31.39
N ASP A 787 30.42 3.51 32.54
CA ASP A 787 29.72 3.83 33.78
C ASP A 787 30.59 4.61 34.79
N SER A 788 31.91 4.40 34.79
CA SER A 788 32.78 5.13 35.73
C SER A 788 34.27 5.07 35.43
N ASP A 789 34.94 6.16 35.81
CA ASP A 789 36.34 6.21 36.24
C ASP A 789 36.50 5.65 37.68
N ASN A 790 37.69 5.21 38.07
CA ASN A 790 38.01 4.87 39.48
C ASN A 790 37.00 3.90 40.12
N ALA A 791 36.64 2.85 39.40
CA ALA A 791 35.67 1.86 39.83
C ALA A 791 36.26 0.85 40.84
N GLY A 792 37.57 0.93 41.10
CA GLY A 792 38.26 0.31 42.21
C GLY A 792 39.03 -0.94 41.83
N ASN A 793 39.37 -1.76 42.83
CA ASN A 793 40.13 -2.99 42.55
C ASN A 793 39.28 -3.98 41.73
N LEU A 794 39.94 -4.71 40.84
CA LEU A 794 39.29 -5.75 40.05
C LEU A 794 39.16 -7.04 40.86
N THR A 795 38.02 -7.69 40.76
CA THR A 795 37.72 -8.99 41.36
C THR A 795 37.27 -9.95 40.27
N ILE A 796 37.71 -11.21 40.33
CA ILE A 796 37.28 -12.21 39.36
C ILE A 796 35.77 -12.44 39.45
N ALA A 797 35.10 -12.49 38.30
CA ALA A 797 33.67 -12.78 38.23
C ALA A 797 33.40 -14.25 38.59
N GLY A 798 32.31 -14.50 39.32
CA GLY A 798 31.95 -15.85 39.75
C GLY A 798 31.68 -16.76 38.54
N GLY A 799 32.31 -17.94 38.52
CA GLY A 799 32.23 -18.89 37.43
C GLY A 799 33.35 -18.76 36.39
N MET A 800 34.17 -17.70 36.46
CA MET A 800 35.30 -17.49 35.55
C MET A 800 36.63 -18.01 36.08
N GLU A 801 36.67 -18.55 37.31
CA GLU A 801 37.90 -19.00 37.98
C GLU A 801 38.63 -20.14 37.27
N THR A 802 37.90 -20.89 36.42
CA THR A 802 38.44 -22.01 35.63
C THR A 802 38.62 -21.68 34.15
N LEU A 803 38.37 -20.44 33.74
CA LEU A 803 38.55 -20.02 32.36
C LEU A 803 40.03 -20.17 31.98
N ASN A 804 40.33 -20.69 30.79
CA ASN A 804 41.72 -20.93 30.36
C ASN A 804 42.57 -19.64 30.42
N LEU A 805 41.99 -18.48 30.12
CA LEU A 805 42.65 -17.17 30.25
C LEU A 805 43.10 -16.88 31.69
N VAL A 806 42.37 -17.36 32.69
CA VAL A 806 42.65 -17.16 34.11
C VAL A 806 43.64 -18.20 34.64
N THR A 807 43.68 -19.40 34.06
CA THR A 807 44.47 -20.51 34.62
C THR A 807 45.77 -20.79 33.86
N THR A 808 45.88 -20.38 32.59
CA THR A 808 46.92 -20.85 31.66
C THR A 808 47.42 -19.70 30.78
N PRO A 809 48.74 -19.53 30.57
CA PRO A 809 49.84 -20.35 31.07
C PRO A 809 50.19 -20.10 32.55
N ASN A 810 49.68 -19.01 33.13
CA ASN A 810 49.86 -18.66 34.54
C ASN A 810 48.50 -18.43 35.18
N SER A 811 48.37 -18.78 36.46
CA SER A 811 47.16 -18.49 37.22
C SER A 811 47.10 -17.01 37.60
N LEU A 812 46.02 -16.34 37.21
CA LEU A 812 45.74 -14.95 37.61
C LEU A 812 45.22 -14.91 39.06
N PRO A 813 45.50 -13.83 39.81
CA PRO A 813 45.03 -13.68 41.18
C PRO A 813 43.52 -13.42 41.24
N THR A 814 42.85 -13.79 42.34
CA THR A 814 41.41 -13.55 42.54
C THR A 814 41.03 -12.08 42.62
N GLY A 815 42.00 -11.19 42.88
CA GLY A 815 41.82 -9.75 42.82
C GLY A 815 43.10 -9.05 42.35
N ILE A 816 42.93 -7.96 41.61
CA ILE A 816 44.01 -7.12 41.07
C ILE A 816 43.84 -5.72 41.66
N ASN A 817 44.85 -5.26 42.38
CA ASN A 817 44.83 -3.93 42.98
C ASN A 817 45.12 -2.87 41.92
N ILE A 818 44.24 -1.88 41.79
CA ILE A 818 44.44 -0.71 40.92
C ILE A 818 44.79 0.49 41.79
N THR A 819 45.83 1.23 41.41
CA THR A 819 46.15 2.52 42.03
C THR A 819 45.67 3.63 41.12
N TYR A 820 44.46 4.13 41.39
CA TYR A 820 43.91 5.25 40.63
C TYR A 820 44.55 6.57 41.06
N SER A 821 45.15 7.28 40.11
CA SER A 821 45.76 8.58 40.31
C SER A 821 45.03 9.70 39.56
N SER A 822 44.43 9.37 38.42
CA SER A 822 43.71 10.31 37.56
C SER A 822 42.79 9.59 36.59
N TYR A 823 41.95 10.36 35.89
CA TYR A 823 41.28 9.88 34.69
C TYR A 823 42.34 9.34 33.70
N GLY A 824 42.01 8.23 33.04
CA GLY A 824 42.91 7.48 32.18
C GLY A 824 43.73 6.38 32.84
N ASP A 825 43.46 6.08 34.11
CA ASP A 825 44.03 4.90 34.80
C ASP A 825 43.10 3.68 34.78
N GLU A 826 41.78 3.87 34.68
CA GLU A 826 40.80 2.81 34.83
C GLU A 826 39.44 3.22 34.26
N ASP A 827 38.88 2.36 33.39
CA ASP A 827 37.50 2.44 32.91
C ASP A 827 36.69 1.24 33.42
N ALA A 828 35.43 1.48 33.79
CA ALA A 828 34.40 0.45 33.96
C ALA A 828 33.40 0.52 32.80
N ALA A 829 33.34 -0.56 32.01
CA ALA A 829 32.51 -0.63 30.82
C ALA A 829 31.49 -1.76 30.89
N LYS A 830 30.28 -1.50 30.38
CA LYS A 830 29.21 -2.48 30.36
C LYS A 830 29.28 -3.34 29.10
N PRO A 831 29.46 -4.66 29.22
CA PRO A 831 29.58 -5.53 28.05
C PRO A 831 28.25 -5.67 27.29
N THR A 832 28.34 -5.93 26.00
CA THR A 832 27.21 -6.41 25.20
C THR A 832 26.85 -7.85 25.56
N SER A 833 25.66 -8.32 25.18
CA SER A 833 25.12 -9.63 25.62
C SER A 833 25.90 -10.86 25.13
N ASP A 834 26.73 -10.67 24.11
CA ASP A 834 27.61 -11.65 23.49
C ASP A 834 28.98 -11.73 24.17
N ALA A 835 29.33 -10.78 25.05
CA ALA A 835 30.60 -10.75 25.77
C ALA A 835 30.46 -11.13 27.25
N SER A 836 31.57 -11.57 27.84
CA SER A 836 31.65 -12.06 29.22
C SER A 836 32.58 -11.20 30.07
N ILE A 837 32.14 -10.87 31.30
CA ILE A 837 32.98 -10.20 32.30
C ILE A 837 33.88 -11.24 32.96
N VAL A 838 35.19 -11.08 32.82
CA VAL A 838 36.19 -11.94 33.51
C VAL A 838 36.54 -11.35 34.87
N TYR A 839 36.79 -10.04 34.91
CA TYR A 839 37.01 -9.29 36.14
C TYR A 839 36.11 -8.05 36.16
N TYR A 840 35.40 -7.85 37.27
CA TYR A 840 34.58 -6.66 37.51
C TYR A 840 35.28 -5.73 38.53
N PRO A 841 35.13 -4.41 38.41
CA PRO A 841 35.60 -3.48 39.42
C PRO A 841 34.67 -3.50 40.65
N GLY A 842 35.24 -3.51 41.85
CA GLY A 842 34.53 -3.87 43.08
C GLY A 842 33.24 -3.09 43.38
N THR A 843 33.11 -1.83 42.94
CA THR A 843 31.88 -1.04 43.16
C THR A 843 30.88 -1.11 41.99
N TYR A 844 31.23 -1.75 40.88
CA TYR A 844 30.43 -1.83 39.64
C TYR A 844 30.41 -3.27 39.12
N THR A 845 29.65 -4.15 39.79
CA THR A 845 29.69 -5.61 39.52
C THR A 845 29.03 -6.03 38.20
N ALA A 846 28.30 -5.13 37.55
CA ALA A 846 27.68 -5.35 36.24
C ALA A 846 28.57 -4.90 35.07
N ASP A 847 29.72 -4.28 35.39
CA ASP A 847 30.66 -3.74 34.42
C ASP A 847 31.95 -4.57 34.45
N GLY A 848 32.66 -4.59 33.33
CA GLY A 848 33.94 -5.27 33.19
C GLY A 848 35.11 -4.31 33.24
N GLY A 849 36.11 -4.66 34.04
CA GLY A 849 37.48 -4.14 33.89
C GLY A 849 38.35 -5.06 33.02
N ILE A 850 37.94 -6.33 32.85
CA ILE A 850 38.45 -7.25 31.83
C ILE A 850 37.25 -7.98 31.21
N ILE A 851 37.07 -7.79 29.90
CA ILE A 851 35.97 -8.35 29.10
C ILE A 851 36.56 -9.28 28.04
N ILE A 852 35.85 -10.37 27.71
CA ILE A 852 36.22 -11.28 26.62
C ILE A 852 35.01 -11.56 25.71
N TYR A 853 35.29 -11.70 24.43
CA TYR A 853 34.40 -12.17 23.37
C TYR A 853 35.16 -13.22 22.54
N ASP A 854 34.51 -14.34 22.18
CA ASP A 854 35.06 -15.45 21.37
C ASP A 854 34.05 -15.91 20.32
#